data_AF-A0A1C6BUC0-F1
#
_entry.id   AF-A0A1C6BUC0-F1
#
_cell.length_a   1.000
_cell.length_b   1.000
_cell.length_c   1.000
_cell.angle_alpha   90.00
_cell.angle_beta   90.00
_cell.angle_gamma   90.00
#
_symmetry.space_group_name_H-M   'P 1'
#
loop_
_entity.id
_entity.type
_entity.pdbx_description
1 polymer ?
#
loop_
_entity_poly.entity_id
_entity_poly.type
_entity_poly.pdbx_seq_one_letter_code
_entity_poly.pdbx_strand_id
1 'polypeptide(L)'
;MKKRNQIIALLLAGALCFGSTGSVSAAPAPDGKTNAEDTPAAANGAYEQWQTEWETIKDDWTQMSLSMGEDETQINFGWYSKTQAPTLTVDGKSVAVTVSEGPTAKDGSAYYVCKATAKDLLPGEHSYQTDGGEEVAFTVQDASDGFSFIYVGDPQIGSSNELKGEDSEEFYAAQSASVCSDAFNWNDTLNQAFERESDASFVLSAGDQIQTTAKKAPNKDATNSEIEYAGYLSADKLESVPVATTVGNHDADNPNYLYHFNIPNLSELGSNDIVGGDYYYTYGDALFIMLNTQDTNVTEHKQFIEEAVNAHPDKTWRIVTLHQDIYGSAEHSNEPEITNLRYTLVPYFEENDIDVVLTGHDHAYSRSEILQGGQKTVEYTDDEFDEQLDKDMDAGEDPETRYEAPGNIKDDTTDEAEQKYLNYLDSVMDKDAVQSDNEELVVNPEGILYMTASSSSGSKYYDLVPRKQSYIAERWQEDVPTYSVINVDSNTFSIATYRTDNGEQIDKTFTIEKADASTLPYEDVSEDSWFYSYAKSMYEKGIMTGLTNTRFGPAETLKRAQFAVTLYRLAGTPAVTYEEAFPDVPKDQWYTDAIIWAYKNDVITGYTDSGLFGTADEITREQMVTMMYRYAKKNGIGTSTSASLDSFPDGQSVTAYALDAMKWAVTEKIIQGDGTTGLLNAWNSINRAETAAVLDRYITYSDALN
;
A
#
# COMPACT_ATOMS: atom_id res chain seq x y z
N MET A 1 -19.57 -63.86 -6.44
CA MET A 1 -19.41 -65.12 -5.67
C MET A 1 -18.99 -64.74 -4.26
N LYS A 2 -19.84 -65.04 -3.26
CA LYS A 2 -19.55 -65.92 -2.10
C LYS A 2 -18.38 -65.44 -1.22
N LYS A 3 -18.46 -65.26 0.10
CA LYS A 3 -19.45 -65.47 1.20
C LYS A 3 -18.83 -64.70 2.39
N ARG A 4 -19.56 -63.88 3.15
CA ARG A 4 -20.45 -64.23 4.29
C ARG A 4 -19.76 -64.90 5.50
N ASN A 5 -19.90 -64.22 6.65
CA ASN A 5 -20.29 -64.71 7.99
C ASN A 5 -19.26 -64.43 9.10
N GLN A 6 -19.56 -63.46 9.99
CA GLN A 6 -20.37 -63.54 11.23
C GLN A 6 -19.55 -64.01 12.43
N ILE A 7 -19.53 -63.21 13.51
CA ILE A 7 -20.16 -63.52 14.81
C ILE A 7 -19.99 -62.33 15.78
N ILE A 8 -21.09 -62.00 16.45
CA ILE A 8 -21.27 -61.03 17.54
C ILE A 8 -21.05 -61.74 18.88
N ALA A 9 -20.39 -61.12 19.87
CA ALA A 9 -20.71 -61.28 21.31
C ALA A 9 -19.93 -60.33 22.25
N LEU A 10 -20.67 -59.39 22.86
CA LEU A 10 -20.71 -58.92 24.26
C LEU A 10 -19.44 -58.55 25.09
N LEU A 11 -19.42 -57.25 25.45
CA LEU A 11 -19.36 -56.61 26.80
C LEU A 11 -18.16 -56.77 27.78
N LEU A 12 -17.61 -55.58 28.10
CA LEU A 12 -17.10 -55.04 29.38
C LEU A 12 -15.83 -55.62 30.05
N ALA A 13 -14.80 -54.78 30.07
CA ALA A 13 -14.09 -54.25 31.26
C ALA A 13 -12.55 -54.40 31.24
N GLY A 14 -11.86 -53.25 31.38
CA GLY A 14 -10.67 -53.14 32.22
C GLY A 14 -9.30 -52.97 31.54
N ALA A 15 -8.74 -51.78 31.78
CA ALA A 15 -7.31 -51.48 32.00
C ALA A 15 -6.34 -51.39 30.81
N LEU A 16 -5.90 -50.14 30.56
CA LEU A 16 -4.50 -49.67 30.56
C LEU A 16 -3.43 -50.60 29.97
N CYS A 17 -2.88 -50.24 28.79
CA CYS A 17 -1.55 -49.64 28.63
C CYS A 17 -0.96 -49.81 27.21
N PHE A 18 -0.55 -48.67 26.63
CA PHE A 18 0.50 -48.39 25.63
C PHE A 18 0.50 -49.07 24.24
N GLY A 19 0.33 -48.22 23.21
CA GLY A 19 1.26 -48.18 22.08
C GLY A 19 0.66 -48.34 20.68
N SER A 20 0.26 -47.23 20.05
CA SER A 20 0.59 -46.95 18.64
C SER A 20 0.35 -45.47 18.37
N THR A 21 1.42 -44.77 18.01
CA THR A 21 1.46 -43.39 17.52
C THR A 21 0.56 -43.25 16.30
N GLY A 22 -0.59 -42.61 16.49
CA GLY A 22 -1.31 -41.96 15.41
C GLY A 22 -0.70 -40.58 15.21
N SER A 23 -0.41 -40.22 13.97
CA SER A 23 -0.20 -38.84 13.56
C SER A 23 -1.40 -38.01 14.00
N VAL A 24 -1.18 -37.17 15.01
CA VAL A 24 -2.08 -36.09 15.35
C VAL A 24 -1.77 -35.00 14.34
N SER A 25 -2.68 -34.78 13.40
CA SER A 25 -2.76 -33.49 12.72
C SER A 25 -2.91 -32.46 13.82
N ALA A 26 -1.98 -31.52 13.94
CA ALA A 26 -2.25 -30.30 14.67
C ALA A 26 -3.53 -29.69 14.06
N ALA A 27 -4.47 -29.30 14.91
CA ALA A 27 -5.55 -28.43 14.46
C ALA A 27 -4.92 -27.04 14.30
N PRO A 28 -5.32 -26.24 13.30
CA PRO A 28 -4.93 -24.83 13.27
C PRO A 28 -5.30 -24.17 14.60
N ALA A 29 -4.55 -23.12 14.97
CA ALA A 29 -4.86 -22.31 16.14
C ALA A 29 -6.36 -21.95 16.12
N PRO A 30 -7.06 -21.91 17.26
CA PRO A 30 -8.43 -21.44 17.26
C PRO A 30 -8.42 -19.97 16.88
N ASP A 31 -8.79 -19.65 15.63
CA ASP A 31 -8.95 -18.28 15.15
C ASP A 31 -9.68 -17.44 16.21
N GLY A 32 -9.21 -16.22 16.43
CA GLY A 32 -9.82 -15.32 17.39
C GLY A 32 -11.31 -15.11 17.10
N LYS A 33 -12.09 -14.85 18.16
CA LYS A 33 -13.51 -14.49 18.06
C LYS A 33 -13.86 -13.36 19.01
N THR A 34 -14.64 -12.40 18.51
CA THR A 34 -15.24 -11.30 19.27
C THR A 34 -16.75 -11.41 19.16
N ASN A 35 -17.41 -12.08 20.11
CA ASN A 35 -18.87 -12.08 20.11
C ASN A 35 -19.38 -10.67 20.44
N ALA A 36 -20.46 -10.26 19.79
CA ALA A 36 -21.07 -8.95 20.02
C ALA A 36 -21.38 -8.71 21.50
N GLU A 37 -21.92 -9.72 22.21
CA GLU A 37 -22.26 -9.64 23.64
C GLU A 37 -21.09 -9.33 24.57
N ASP A 38 -19.86 -9.59 24.13
CA ASP A 38 -18.63 -9.36 24.90
C ASP A 38 -18.04 -7.95 24.63
N THR A 39 -18.56 -7.21 23.65
CA THR A 39 -18.05 -5.90 23.28
C THR A 39 -18.55 -4.77 24.20
N PRO A 40 -17.80 -3.67 24.33
CA PRO A 40 -18.29 -2.45 25.00
C PRO A 40 -19.58 -1.90 24.38
N ALA A 41 -19.75 -2.04 23.06
CA ALA A 41 -20.91 -1.56 22.31
C ALA A 41 -22.21 -2.28 22.72
N ALA A 42 -22.14 -3.55 23.12
CA ALA A 42 -23.31 -4.32 23.57
C ALA A 42 -23.84 -3.92 24.95
N ALA A 43 -23.12 -3.06 25.69
CA ALA A 43 -23.49 -2.68 27.04
C ALA A 43 -24.89 -2.04 27.14
N ASN A 44 -25.45 -2.04 28.35
CA ASN A 44 -26.74 -1.41 28.67
C ASN A 44 -27.96 -1.94 27.90
N GLY A 45 -27.88 -3.17 27.37
CA GLY A 45 -29.00 -3.80 26.66
C GLY A 45 -29.03 -3.52 25.15
N ALA A 46 -27.96 -2.91 24.60
CA ALA A 46 -27.91 -2.52 23.20
C ALA A 46 -27.95 -3.73 22.27
N TYR A 47 -27.24 -4.81 22.61
CA TYR A 47 -27.24 -6.02 21.79
C TYR A 47 -28.58 -6.76 21.86
N GLU A 48 -29.25 -6.83 23.00
CA GLU A 48 -30.59 -7.42 23.10
C GLU A 48 -31.65 -6.63 22.34
N GLN A 49 -31.50 -5.29 22.28
CA GLN A 49 -32.32 -4.45 21.42
C GLN A 49 -32.03 -4.75 19.95
N TRP A 50 -30.76 -4.79 19.55
CA TRP A 50 -30.35 -5.15 18.20
C TRP A 50 -30.88 -6.52 17.78
N GLN A 51 -30.81 -7.54 18.64
CA GLN A 51 -31.38 -8.86 18.36
C GLN A 51 -32.89 -8.81 18.06
N THR A 52 -33.62 -7.87 18.68
CA THR A 52 -35.04 -7.66 18.39
C THR A 52 -35.24 -7.00 17.03
N GLU A 53 -34.40 -6.04 16.67
CA GLU A 53 -34.41 -5.34 15.37
C GLU A 53 -33.98 -6.29 14.24
N TRP A 54 -32.97 -7.13 14.48
CA TRP A 54 -32.45 -8.13 13.56
C TRP A 54 -33.53 -9.09 13.04
N GLU A 55 -34.50 -9.47 13.87
CA GLU A 55 -35.64 -10.31 13.45
C GLU A 55 -36.50 -9.66 12.35
N THR A 56 -36.39 -8.34 12.17
CA THR A 56 -37.04 -7.61 11.08
C THR A 56 -36.14 -7.40 9.86
N ILE A 57 -34.82 -7.46 10.04
CA ILE A 57 -33.80 -7.18 9.02
C ILE A 57 -33.39 -8.44 8.26
N LYS A 58 -33.19 -9.57 8.96
CA LYS A 58 -32.55 -10.78 8.39
C LYS A 58 -33.23 -11.38 7.15
N ASP A 59 -34.52 -11.11 6.97
CA ASP A 59 -35.32 -11.57 5.84
C ASP A 59 -35.71 -10.42 4.87
N ASP A 60 -35.22 -9.20 5.13
CA ASP A 60 -35.42 -8.04 4.26
C ASP A 60 -34.22 -7.86 3.33
N TRP A 61 -34.36 -8.36 2.11
CA TRP A 61 -33.33 -8.23 1.08
C TRP A 61 -33.39 -6.87 0.37
N THR A 62 -34.34 -6.00 0.70
CA THR A 62 -34.55 -4.74 -0.04
C THR A 62 -33.64 -3.59 0.40
N GLN A 63 -32.66 -3.90 1.27
CA GLN A 63 -31.63 -2.96 1.70
C GLN A 63 -30.93 -2.30 0.50
N MET A 64 -30.72 -0.99 0.62
CA MET A 64 -30.06 -0.18 -0.40
C MET A 64 -28.56 -0.18 -0.17
N SER A 65 -27.78 -0.28 -1.25
CA SER A 65 -26.37 0.09 -1.26
C SER A 65 -26.17 1.37 -2.05
N LEU A 66 -25.29 2.24 -1.53
CA LEU A 66 -24.72 3.34 -2.27
C LEU A 66 -23.30 2.94 -2.67
N SER A 67 -22.94 3.12 -3.94
CA SER A 67 -21.60 2.86 -4.46
C SER A 67 -21.03 4.11 -5.13
N MET A 68 -19.71 4.17 -5.25
CA MET A 68 -19.05 5.26 -5.97
C MET A 68 -19.56 5.37 -7.40
N GLY A 69 -19.75 6.59 -7.89
CA GLY A 69 -19.90 6.87 -9.30
C GLY A 69 -18.54 6.97 -10.02
N GLU A 70 -18.54 7.38 -11.28
CA GLU A 70 -17.30 7.56 -12.06
C GLU A 70 -16.37 8.63 -11.44
N ASP A 71 -16.97 9.63 -10.80
CA ASP A 71 -16.34 10.74 -10.08
C ASP A 71 -17.23 11.19 -8.88
N GLU A 72 -16.76 12.16 -8.10
CA GLU A 72 -17.48 12.69 -6.93
C GLU A 72 -18.85 13.33 -7.24
N THR A 73 -19.17 13.61 -8.51
CA THR A 73 -20.46 14.18 -8.92
C THR A 73 -21.54 13.12 -9.17
N GLN A 74 -21.22 11.85 -8.96
CA GLN A 74 -22.08 10.72 -9.25
C GLN A 74 -22.18 9.76 -8.05
N ILE A 75 -23.38 9.28 -7.76
CA ILE A 75 -23.63 8.22 -6.79
C ILE A 75 -24.43 7.11 -7.47
N ASN A 76 -23.97 5.88 -7.29
CA ASN A 76 -24.62 4.69 -7.78
C ASN A 76 -25.47 4.05 -6.68
N PHE A 77 -26.61 3.49 -7.06
CA PHE A 77 -27.56 2.82 -6.19
C PHE A 77 -27.76 1.38 -6.65
N GLY A 78 -27.76 0.43 -5.71
CA GLY A 78 -28.07 -0.98 -5.90
C GLY A 78 -29.05 -1.48 -4.84
N TRP A 79 -30.13 -2.14 -5.25
CA TRP A 79 -31.07 -2.75 -4.30
C TRP A 79 -31.93 -3.83 -4.96
N TYR A 80 -32.59 -4.65 -4.15
CA TYR A 80 -33.68 -5.50 -4.63
C TYR A 80 -35.04 -4.83 -4.54
N SER A 81 -35.86 -5.03 -5.56
CA SER A 81 -37.27 -4.65 -5.55
C SER A 81 -38.19 -5.86 -5.65
N LYS A 82 -39.36 -5.77 -5.01
CA LYS A 82 -40.47 -6.74 -5.13
C LYS A 82 -41.37 -6.45 -6.34
N THR A 83 -41.06 -5.43 -7.15
CA THR A 83 -41.79 -5.03 -8.36
C THR A 83 -40.85 -4.86 -9.56
N GLN A 84 -41.36 -5.12 -10.77
CA GLN A 84 -40.62 -4.92 -12.03
C GLN A 84 -40.56 -3.45 -12.48
N ALA A 85 -41.31 -2.57 -11.82
CA ALA A 85 -41.35 -1.14 -12.12
C ALA A 85 -40.99 -0.31 -10.88
N PRO A 86 -39.79 -0.49 -10.32
CA PRO A 86 -39.31 0.32 -9.21
C PRO A 86 -39.11 1.78 -9.62
N THR A 87 -39.22 2.70 -8.67
CA THR A 87 -38.79 4.09 -8.84
C THR A 87 -37.72 4.49 -7.84
N LEU A 88 -36.89 5.43 -8.26
CA LEU A 88 -35.91 6.14 -7.43
C LEU A 88 -36.03 7.63 -7.75
N THR A 89 -36.09 8.46 -6.72
CA THR A 89 -35.90 9.90 -6.84
C THR A 89 -34.70 10.34 -6.04
N VAL A 90 -33.94 11.30 -6.56
CA VAL A 90 -32.90 12.04 -5.84
C VAL A 90 -33.23 13.52 -5.88
N ASP A 91 -33.29 14.16 -4.71
CA ASP A 91 -33.81 15.54 -4.51
C ASP A 91 -35.19 15.76 -5.16
N GLY A 92 -36.06 14.74 -5.07
CA GLY A 92 -37.38 14.73 -5.69
C GLY A 92 -37.39 14.62 -7.22
N LYS A 93 -36.23 14.44 -7.88
CA LYS A 93 -36.13 14.22 -9.34
C LYS A 93 -36.01 12.73 -9.62
N SER A 94 -36.79 12.22 -10.58
CA SER A 94 -36.70 10.82 -10.98
C SER A 94 -35.34 10.48 -11.60
N VAL A 95 -34.74 9.38 -11.14
CA VAL A 95 -33.52 8.79 -11.68
C VAL A 95 -33.89 7.54 -12.48
N ALA A 96 -33.21 7.29 -13.60
CA ALA A 96 -33.47 6.11 -14.41
C ALA A 96 -33.01 4.84 -13.69
N VAL A 97 -33.91 3.86 -13.56
CA VAL A 97 -33.63 2.57 -12.93
C VAL A 97 -33.54 1.48 -13.99
N THR A 98 -32.44 0.75 -13.99
CA THR A 98 -32.26 -0.49 -14.73
C THR A 98 -32.72 -1.65 -13.86
N VAL A 99 -33.50 -2.55 -14.44
CA VAL A 99 -34.10 -3.69 -13.72
C VAL A 99 -33.74 -4.98 -14.44
N SER A 100 -33.27 -5.97 -13.68
CA SER A 100 -33.06 -7.34 -14.16
C SER A 100 -33.69 -8.36 -13.21
N GLU A 101 -33.83 -9.60 -13.68
CA GLU A 101 -34.27 -10.71 -12.85
C GLU A 101 -33.29 -10.93 -11.70
N GLY A 102 -33.82 -11.16 -10.50
CA GLY A 102 -33.05 -11.49 -9.29
C GLY A 102 -33.43 -12.87 -8.75
N PRO A 103 -32.99 -13.20 -7.53
CA PRO A 103 -33.32 -14.47 -6.89
C PRO A 103 -34.81 -14.58 -6.54
N THR A 104 -35.27 -15.82 -6.36
CA THR A 104 -36.59 -16.13 -5.78
C THR A 104 -36.38 -16.72 -4.39
N ALA A 105 -36.99 -16.11 -3.38
CA ALA A 105 -36.91 -16.60 -2.01
C ALA A 105 -37.61 -17.96 -1.83
N LYS A 106 -37.29 -18.65 -0.73
CA LYS A 106 -37.84 -19.99 -0.41
C LYS A 106 -39.37 -19.99 -0.29
N ASP A 107 -39.98 -18.86 0.06
CA ASP A 107 -41.44 -18.69 0.13
C ASP A 107 -42.11 -18.46 -1.24
N GLY A 108 -41.32 -18.34 -2.31
CA GLY A 108 -41.75 -18.06 -3.68
C GLY A 108 -41.80 -16.58 -4.06
N SER A 109 -41.39 -15.68 -3.17
CA SER A 109 -41.31 -14.24 -3.46
C SER A 109 -40.18 -13.96 -4.48
N ALA A 110 -40.51 -13.31 -5.58
CA ALA A 110 -39.54 -12.92 -6.61
C ALA A 110 -38.96 -11.53 -6.31
N TYR A 111 -37.64 -11.40 -6.48
CA TYR A 111 -36.92 -10.14 -6.36
C TYR A 111 -36.33 -9.74 -7.71
N TYR A 112 -36.19 -8.43 -7.91
CA TYR A 112 -35.61 -7.81 -9.10
C TYR A 112 -34.41 -6.98 -8.70
N VAL A 113 -33.27 -7.20 -9.35
CA VAL A 113 -32.07 -6.40 -9.15
C VAL A 113 -32.28 -5.04 -9.79
N CYS A 114 -32.10 -3.98 -9.02
CA CYS A 114 -32.30 -2.61 -9.43
C CYS A 114 -30.98 -1.85 -9.34
N LYS A 115 -30.61 -1.16 -10.43
CA LYS A 115 -29.41 -0.32 -10.48
C LYS A 115 -29.76 1.06 -11.03
N ALA A 116 -29.24 2.10 -10.41
CA ALA A 116 -29.43 3.48 -10.85
C ALA A 116 -28.19 4.33 -10.58
N THR A 117 -28.04 5.42 -11.32
CA THR A 117 -26.94 6.39 -11.14
C THR A 117 -27.51 7.79 -11.12
N ALA A 118 -27.34 8.49 -10.00
CA ALA A 118 -27.55 9.93 -9.93
C ALA A 118 -26.29 10.63 -10.42
N LYS A 119 -26.46 11.68 -11.23
CA LYS A 119 -25.37 12.43 -11.88
C LYS A 119 -25.53 13.92 -11.63
N ASP A 120 -24.46 14.66 -11.88
CA ASP A 120 -24.39 16.12 -11.74
C ASP A 120 -24.74 16.58 -10.31
N LEU A 121 -24.37 15.78 -9.30
CA LEU A 121 -24.51 16.14 -7.89
C LEU A 121 -23.48 17.22 -7.55
N LEU A 122 -23.88 18.16 -6.70
CA LEU A 122 -23.00 19.23 -6.21
C LEU A 122 -22.63 18.90 -4.76
N PRO A 123 -21.50 19.39 -4.25
CA PRO A 123 -21.21 19.22 -2.83
C PRO A 123 -22.34 19.75 -1.94
N GLY A 124 -22.73 18.96 -0.93
CA GLY A 124 -23.80 19.28 0.00
C GLY A 124 -24.73 18.10 0.32
N GLU A 125 -25.78 18.42 1.08
CA GLU A 125 -26.82 17.46 1.47
C GLU A 125 -27.77 17.18 0.29
N HIS A 126 -28.05 15.90 0.09
CA HIS A 126 -28.98 15.35 -0.87
C HIS A 126 -29.94 14.37 -0.19
N SER A 127 -31.01 14.00 -0.87
CA SER A 127 -31.88 12.91 -0.42
C SER A 127 -32.23 11.95 -1.54
N TYR A 128 -32.43 10.68 -1.21
CA TYR A 128 -33.02 9.69 -2.11
C TYR A 128 -34.27 9.05 -1.51
N GLN A 129 -35.14 8.54 -2.38
CA GLN A 129 -36.34 7.82 -1.98
C GLN A 129 -36.70 6.76 -3.02
N THR A 130 -37.00 5.55 -2.56
CA THR A 130 -37.55 4.44 -3.35
C THR A 130 -39.07 4.33 -3.17
N ASP A 131 -39.72 3.44 -3.93
CA ASP A 131 -41.18 3.27 -3.91
C ASP A 131 -41.78 3.00 -2.52
N GLY A 132 -42.42 4.02 -1.95
CA GLY A 132 -43.08 3.90 -0.65
C GLY A 132 -42.12 3.78 0.54
N GLY A 133 -40.81 3.90 0.31
CA GLY A 133 -39.79 4.01 1.34
C GLY A 133 -39.74 5.42 1.95
N GLU A 134 -39.01 5.55 3.05
CA GLU A 134 -38.72 6.85 3.64
C GLU A 134 -37.69 7.62 2.79
N GLU A 135 -37.68 8.94 2.93
CA GLU A 135 -36.65 9.77 2.32
C GLU A 135 -35.39 9.69 3.18
N VAL A 136 -34.27 9.27 2.59
CA VAL A 136 -32.98 9.08 3.26
C VAL A 136 -32.02 10.16 2.80
N ALA A 137 -31.35 10.82 3.74
CA ALA A 137 -30.37 11.86 3.45
C ALA A 137 -28.98 11.24 3.22
N PHE A 138 -28.22 11.81 2.30
CA PHE A 138 -26.80 11.51 2.10
C PHE A 138 -26.05 12.80 1.77
N THR A 139 -24.73 12.82 1.94
CA THR A 139 -23.91 14.00 1.68
C THR A 139 -22.88 13.69 0.60
N VAL A 140 -22.76 14.59 -0.37
CA VAL A 140 -21.61 14.60 -1.29
C VAL A 140 -20.61 15.61 -0.73
N GLN A 141 -19.42 15.14 -0.35
CA GLN A 141 -18.38 16.01 0.21
C GLN A 141 -17.70 16.84 -0.89
N ASP A 142 -17.19 18.02 -0.52
CA ASP A 142 -16.38 18.84 -1.41
C ASP A 142 -14.92 18.36 -1.35
N ALA A 143 -14.47 17.72 -2.43
CA ALA A 143 -13.11 17.17 -2.52
C ALA A 143 -12.07 18.16 -3.06
N SER A 144 -12.44 19.44 -3.28
CA SER A 144 -11.58 20.41 -3.99
C SER A 144 -10.32 20.82 -3.24
N ASP A 145 -10.33 20.78 -1.90
CA ASP A 145 -9.19 21.06 -1.03
C ASP A 145 -8.62 19.79 -0.37
N GLY A 146 -9.07 18.61 -0.84
CA GLY A 146 -8.79 17.30 -0.25
C GLY A 146 -10.04 16.62 0.31
N PHE A 147 -9.90 15.35 0.65
CA PHE A 147 -10.97 14.50 1.15
C PHE A 147 -10.43 13.42 2.09
N SER A 148 -11.32 12.84 2.89
CA SER A 148 -11.02 11.69 3.74
C SER A 148 -11.93 10.51 3.39
N PHE A 149 -11.48 9.29 3.65
CA PHE A 149 -12.30 8.09 3.54
C PHE A 149 -11.95 7.06 4.61
N ILE A 150 -12.92 6.23 4.95
CA ILE A 150 -12.72 5.12 5.89
C ILE A 150 -12.25 3.90 5.11
N TYR A 151 -11.16 3.29 5.54
CA TYR A 151 -10.62 2.08 4.94
C TYR A 151 -10.76 0.88 5.87
N VAL A 152 -11.30 -0.20 5.30
CA VAL A 152 -11.69 -1.44 5.98
C VAL A 152 -11.41 -2.65 5.09
N GLY A 153 -11.33 -3.83 5.69
CA GLY A 153 -11.10 -5.08 4.98
C GLY A 153 -11.76 -6.23 5.73
N ASP A 154 -12.31 -7.18 4.98
CA ASP A 154 -12.77 -8.45 5.52
C ASP A 154 -13.85 -8.36 6.61
N PRO A 155 -14.90 -7.52 6.50
CA PRO A 155 -16.04 -7.61 7.43
C PRO A 155 -16.57 -9.05 7.51
N GLN A 156 -16.59 -9.75 6.38
CA GLN A 156 -16.85 -11.19 6.23
C GLN A 156 -18.04 -11.67 7.09
N ILE A 157 -19.17 -10.96 6.95
CA ILE A 157 -20.39 -11.19 7.74
C ILE A 157 -20.84 -12.65 7.61
N GLY A 158 -21.07 -13.34 8.73
CA GLY A 158 -21.45 -14.74 8.77
C GLY A 158 -20.28 -15.71 8.91
N SER A 159 -19.05 -15.19 9.06
CA SER A 159 -17.84 -16.00 9.25
C SER A 159 -17.85 -16.76 10.58
N SER A 160 -18.46 -16.18 11.62
CA SER A 160 -18.47 -16.64 13.02
C SER A 160 -19.21 -17.95 13.30
N ASN A 161 -19.89 -18.53 12.30
CA ASN A 161 -20.52 -19.84 12.43
C ASN A 161 -19.49 -20.96 12.24
N GLU A 162 -19.20 -21.68 13.31
CA GLU A 162 -18.29 -22.83 13.31
C GLU A 162 -18.91 -24.10 12.74
N LEU A 163 -20.25 -24.18 12.69
CA LEU A 163 -20.93 -25.35 12.13
C LEU A 163 -20.65 -25.44 10.63
N LYS A 164 -20.29 -26.64 10.17
CA LYS A 164 -20.11 -27.01 8.76
C LYS A 164 -20.86 -28.31 8.51
N GLY A 165 -21.45 -28.51 7.33
CA GLY A 165 -21.95 -29.84 6.94
C GLY A 165 -23.43 -29.91 6.58
N GLU A 166 -24.25 -30.64 7.36
CA GLU A 166 -25.58 -31.12 6.95
C GLU A 166 -26.70 -30.06 6.97
N ASP A 167 -27.66 -30.22 6.04
CA ASP A 167 -28.83 -29.35 5.84
C ASP A 167 -29.81 -29.49 7.00
N SER A 168 -29.61 -28.66 8.04
CA SER A 168 -30.29 -28.80 9.32
C SER A 168 -30.77 -27.46 9.86
N GLU A 169 -31.89 -27.49 10.59
CA GLU A 169 -32.42 -26.31 11.30
C GLU A 169 -31.39 -25.74 12.28
N GLU A 170 -30.54 -26.59 12.87
CA GLU A 170 -29.45 -26.19 13.78
C GLU A 170 -28.40 -25.33 13.07
N PHE A 171 -27.95 -25.74 11.87
CA PHE A 171 -27.00 -24.96 11.08
C PHE A 171 -27.55 -23.56 10.75
N TYR A 172 -28.78 -23.47 10.23
CA TYR A 172 -29.34 -22.16 9.85
C TYR A 172 -29.64 -21.27 11.05
N ALA A 173 -30.04 -21.85 12.19
CA ALA A 173 -30.20 -21.09 13.44
C ALA A 173 -28.86 -20.52 13.93
N ALA A 174 -27.79 -21.33 13.88
CA ALA A 174 -26.45 -20.87 14.24
C ALA A 174 -25.90 -19.82 13.25
N GLN A 175 -26.16 -19.99 11.95
CA GLN A 175 -25.80 -19.00 10.93
C GLN A 175 -26.51 -17.67 11.19
N SER A 176 -27.83 -17.70 11.40
CA SER A 176 -28.60 -16.49 11.69
C SER A 176 -28.15 -15.78 12.97
N ALA A 177 -27.74 -16.52 14.00
CA ALA A 177 -27.19 -15.94 15.23
C ALA A 177 -25.79 -15.36 15.03
N SER A 178 -24.95 -16.01 14.21
CA SER A 178 -23.61 -15.54 13.87
C SER A 178 -23.68 -14.25 13.07
N VAL A 179 -24.50 -14.21 12.02
CA VAL A 179 -24.75 -12.99 11.23
C VAL A 179 -25.30 -11.86 12.10
N CYS A 180 -26.19 -12.15 13.05
CA CYS A 180 -26.69 -11.13 14.00
C CYS A 180 -25.56 -10.49 14.81
N SER A 181 -24.62 -11.31 15.30
CA SER A 181 -23.46 -10.84 16.07
C SER A 181 -22.51 -10.06 15.18
N ASP A 182 -22.18 -10.61 14.02
CA ASP A 182 -21.25 -10.02 13.05
C ASP A 182 -21.76 -8.64 12.57
N ALA A 183 -23.04 -8.55 12.19
CA ALA A 183 -23.66 -7.30 11.76
C ALA A 183 -23.67 -6.22 12.86
N PHE A 184 -23.81 -6.60 14.13
CA PHE A 184 -23.75 -5.66 15.26
C PHE A 184 -22.36 -5.01 15.37
N ASN A 185 -21.31 -5.85 15.38
CA ASN A 185 -19.92 -5.41 15.47
C ASN A 185 -19.49 -4.62 14.24
N TRP A 186 -19.99 -5.00 13.06
CA TRP A 186 -19.77 -4.27 11.82
C TRP A 186 -20.37 -2.87 11.87
N ASN A 187 -21.62 -2.75 12.33
CA ASN A 187 -22.26 -1.45 12.54
C ASN A 187 -21.49 -0.60 13.54
N ASP A 188 -21.03 -1.20 14.65
CA ASP A 188 -20.20 -0.50 15.64
C ASP A 188 -18.86 -0.02 15.05
N THR A 189 -18.17 -0.85 14.26
CA THR A 189 -16.91 -0.48 13.59
C THR A 189 -17.08 0.76 12.72
N LEU A 190 -18.12 0.79 11.88
CA LEU A 190 -18.42 1.96 11.05
C LEU A 190 -18.87 3.15 11.88
N ASN A 191 -19.72 2.96 12.89
CA ASN A 191 -20.16 4.06 13.76
C ASN A 191 -18.98 4.74 14.46
N GLN A 192 -18.02 3.97 14.97
CA GLN A 192 -16.80 4.52 15.56
C GLN A 192 -15.92 5.24 14.53
N ALA A 193 -15.77 4.68 13.33
CA ALA A 193 -15.01 5.31 12.26
C ALA A 193 -15.58 6.69 11.89
N PHE A 194 -16.91 6.80 11.75
CA PHE A 194 -17.60 8.06 11.46
C PHE A 194 -17.81 8.96 12.68
N GLU A 195 -17.70 8.46 13.92
CA GLU A 195 -17.57 9.33 15.09
C GLU A 195 -16.21 10.04 15.10
N ARG A 196 -15.18 9.35 14.58
CA ARG A 196 -13.82 9.89 14.51
C ARG A 196 -13.61 10.82 13.32
N GLU A 197 -14.10 10.43 12.16
CA GLU A 197 -14.03 11.21 10.92
C GLU A 197 -15.44 11.35 10.33
N SER A 198 -16.19 12.32 10.84
CA SER A 198 -17.60 12.52 10.47
C SER A 198 -17.81 12.92 9.02
N ASP A 199 -16.77 13.52 8.42
CA ASP A 199 -16.80 14.09 7.08
C ASP A 199 -16.14 13.16 6.06
N ALA A 200 -15.82 11.92 6.43
CA ALA A 200 -15.36 10.90 5.51
C ALA A 200 -16.34 10.75 4.34
N SER A 201 -15.79 10.80 3.13
CA SER A 201 -16.54 10.90 1.88
C SER A 201 -17.16 9.57 1.47
N PHE A 202 -16.48 8.47 1.78
CA PHE A 202 -16.90 7.12 1.44
C PHE A 202 -16.19 6.09 2.34
N VAL A 203 -16.62 4.83 2.22
CA VAL A 203 -15.92 3.67 2.78
C VAL A 203 -15.24 2.91 1.64
N LEU A 204 -13.97 2.56 1.77
CA LEU A 204 -13.26 1.66 0.86
C LEU A 204 -13.10 0.30 1.54
N SER A 205 -13.65 -0.75 0.96
CA SER A 205 -13.57 -2.12 1.45
C SER A 205 -12.67 -2.99 0.56
N ALA A 206 -11.61 -3.56 1.13
CA ALA A 206 -10.65 -4.42 0.42
C ALA A 206 -11.15 -5.85 0.11
N GLY A 207 -12.46 -6.09 0.10
CA GLY A 207 -13.03 -7.41 -0.19
C GLY A 207 -13.57 -8.16 1.02
N ASP A 208 -14.17 -9.30 0.71
CA ASP A 208 -14.82 -10.20 1.65
C ASP A 208 -15.90 -9.48 2.46
N GLN A 209 -16.85 -8.84 1.78
CA GLN A 209 -17.95 -8.16 2.46
C GLN A 209 -18.79 -9.15 3.27
N ILE A 210 -19.05 -10.32 2.69
CA ILE A 210 -19.81 -11.40 3.31
C ILE A 210 -19.02 -12.71 3.32
N GLN A 211 -19.36 -13.59 4.24
CA GLN A 211 -19.00 -15.00 4.13
C GLN A 211 -19.97 -15.69 3.17
N THR A 212 -19.56 -15.92 1.93
CA THR A 212 -20.36 -16.77 1.02
C THR A 212 -20.72 -18.10 1.68
N THR A 213 -22.00 -18.45 1.54
CA THR A 213 -22.57 -19.69 2.01
C THR A 213 -22.28 -20.83 1.04
N ALA A 214 -21.83 -20.60 -0.20
CA ALA A 214 -21.48 -21.68 -1.13
C ALA A 214 -20.30 -22.55 -0.63
N LYS A 215 -19.42 -21.99 0.20
CA LYS A 215 -18.33 -22.71 0.87
C LYS A 215 -18.75 -23.43 2.16
N LYS A 216 -19.73 -22.88 2.91
CA LYS A 216 -20.12 -23.37 4.26
C LYS A 216 -21.45 -24.11 4.31
N ALA A 217 -22.42 -23.72 3.47
CA ALA A 217 -23.80 -24.15 3.59
C ALA A 217 -24.07 -25.52 2.94
N PRO A 218 -24.97 -26.30 3.53
CA PRO A 218 -25.27 -27.67 3.12
C PRO A 218 -25.79 -27.84 1.68
N ASN A 219 -26.50 -26.84 1.16
CA ASN A 219 -27.16 -26.89 -0.15
C ASN A 219 -26.49 -26.02 -1.23
N LYS A 220 -25.51 -25.19 -0.85
CA LYS A 220 -24.80 -24.24 -1.72
C LYS A 220 -25.71 -23.36 -2.59
N ASP A 221 -26.94 -23.10 -2.13
CA ASP A 221 -27.87 -22.19 -2.80
C ASP A 221 -27.44 -20.74 -2.53
N ALA A 222 -27.22 -19.97 -3.59
CA ALA A 222 -26.78 -18.58 -3.53
C ALA A 222 -27.76 -17.67 -2.77
N THR A 223 -29.04 -18.02 -2.71
CA THR A 223 -30.03 -17.28 -1.90
C THR A 223 -29.78 -17.38 -0.39
N ASN A 224 -28.97 -18.35 0.05
CA ASN A 224 -28.61 -18.43 1.46
C ASN A 224 -27.64 -17.32 1.87
N SER A 225 -26.94 -16.67 0.92
CA SER A 225 -26.04 -15.55 1.22
C SER A 225 -26.74 -14.21 1.43
N GLU A 226 -28.06 -14.15 1.22
CA GLU A 226 -28.81 -12.90 1.35
C GLU A 226 -28.99 -12.46 2.81
N ILE A 227 -28.92 -13.38 3.77
CA ILE A 227 -28.94 -13.00 5.19
C ILE A 227 -27.64 -12.29 5.58
N GLU A 228 -26.49 -12.72 5.05
CA GLU A 228 -25.21 -12.05 5.25
C GLU A 228 -25.20 -10.66 4.60
N TYR A 229 -25.74 -10.51 3.38
CA TYR A 229 -25.88 -9.18 2.76
C TYR A 229 -26.85 -8.27 3.52
N ALA A 230 -27.96 -8.81 4.03
CA ALA A 230 -28.87 -8.05 4.90
C ALA A 230 -28.16 -7.59 6.18
N GLY A 231 -27.24 -8.39 6.73
CA GLY A 231 -26.39 -8.01 7.87
C GLY A 231 -25.27 -7.02 7.52
N TYR A 232 -24.68 -7.13 6.34
CA TYR A 232 -23.66 -6.19 5.87
C TYR A 232 -24.26 -4.79 5.63
N LEU A 233 -25.35 -4.74 4.87
CA LEU A 233 -26.00 -3.49 4.44
C LEU A 233 -26.86 -2.83 5.54
N SER A 234 -27.14 -3.52 6.66
CA SER A 234 -27.90 -2.95 7.78
C SER A 234 -27.09 -2.02 8.69
N ALA A 235 -25.80 -1.85 8.43
CA ALA A 235 -25.02 -0.85 9.15
C ALA A 235 -25.53 0.56 8.82
N ASP A 236 -25.84 1.35 9.86
CA ASP A 236 -26.55 2.64 9.76
C ASP A 236 -25.87 3.60 8.78
N LYS A 237 -24.53 3.54 8.71
CA LYS A 237 -23.73 4.41 7.84
C LYS A 237 -23.85 4.07 6.37
N LEU A 238 -24.07 2.80 6.01
CA LEU A 238 -24.13 2.38 4.60
C LEU A 238 -25.43 2.80 3.91
N GLU A 239 -26.45 3.23 4.66
CA GLU A 239 -27.65 3.87 4.07
C GLU A 239 -27.36 5.25 3.47
N SER A 240 -26.33 5.95 3.96
CA SER A 240 -26.09 7.36 3.63
C SER A 240 -24.68 7.66 3.14
N VAL A 241 -23.79 6.68 3.15
CA VAL A 241 -22.39 6.81 2.72
C VAL A 241 -22.10 5.79 1.63
N PRO A 242 -21.55 6.20 0.48
CA PRO A 242 -21.17 5.25 -0.56
C PRO A 242 -20.00 4.36 -0.13
N VAL A 243 -20.00 3.13 -0.63
CA VAL A 243 -18.91 2.16 -0.45
C VAL A 243 -18.25 1.82 -1.79
N ALA A 244 -16.93 1.83 -1.82
CA ALA A 244 -16.10 1.28 -2.89
C ALA A 244 -15.61 -0.10 -2.47
N THR A 245 -16.13 -1.15 -3.11
CA THR A 245 -15.83 -2.55 -2.75
C THR A 245 -14.87 -3.19 -3.75
N THR A 246 -13.84 -3.87 -3.26
CA THR A 246 -13.07 -4.86 -4.03
C THR A 246 -13.74 -6.23 -3.89
N VAL A 247 -13.55 -7.11 -4.86
CA VAL A 247 -14.00 -8.51 -4.79
C VAL A 247 -12.95 -9.34 -4.04
N GLY A 248 -13.35 -10.00 -2.96
CA GLY A 248 -12.53 -11.01 -2.29
C GLY A 248 -12.90 -12.44 -2.64
N ASN A 249 -12.17 -13.41 -2.08
CA ASN A 249 -12.44 -14.83 -2.35
C ASN A 249 -13.77 -15.33 -1.80
N HIS A 250 -14.41 -14.59 -0.89
CA HIS A 250 -15.74 -14.88 -0.38
C HIS A 250 -16.86 -14.14 -1.12
N ASP A 251 -16.52 -13.22 -2.01
CA ASP A 251 -17.50 -12.54 -2.88
C ASP A 251 -17.61 -13.23 -4.25
N ALA A 252 -16.56 -13.92 -4.69
CA ALA A 252 -16.36 -14.33 -6.07
C ALA A 252 -17.09 -15.59 -6.57
N ASP A 253 -17.68 -16.40 -5.69
CA ASP A 253 -18.20 -17.73 -6.09
C ASP A 253 -19.67 -17.75 -6.50
N ASN A 254 -20.36 -16.61 -6.43
CA ASN A 254 -21.76 -16.46 -6.79
C ASN A 254 -22.08 -15.01 -7.22
N PRO A 255 -23.20 -14.76 -7.94
CA PRO A 255 -23.48 -13.44 -8.51
C PRO A 255 -23.99 -12.39 -7.51
N ASN A 256 -24.15 -12.70 -6.21
CA ASN A 256 -24.78 -11.79 -5.25
C ASN A 256 -24.06 -10.45 -5.12
N TYR A 257 -22.73 -10.42 -5.24
CA TYR A 257 -21.97 -9.18 -5.27
C TYR A 257 -22.49 -8.20 -6.33
N LEU A 258 -22.71 -8.68 -7.55
CA LEU A 258 -23.24 -7.87 -8.65
C LEU A 258 -24.72 -7.54 -8.49
N TYR A 259 -25.46 -8.23 -7.64
CA TYR A 259 -26.84 -7.89 -7.33
C TYR A 259 -26.93 -6.71 -6.37
N HIS A 260 -26.02 -6.65 -5.40
CA HIS A 260 -26.02 -5.63 -4.37
C HIS A 260 -25.27 -4.38 -4.76
N PHE A 261 -24.17 -4.46 -5.53
CA PHE A 261 -23.36 -3.29 -5.86
C PHE A 261 -23.51 -2.82 -7.31
N ASN A 262 -23.48 -1.50 -7.49
CA ASN A 262 -23.49 -0.85 -8.80
C ASN A 262 -22.17 -0.07 -8.97
N ILE A 263 -21.15 -0.74 -9.45
CA ILE A 263 -19.78 -0.20 -9.58
C ILE A 263 -19.57 0.53 -10.92
N PRO A 264 -18.81 1.63 -10.96
CA PRO A 264 -18.54 2.43 -12.15
C PRO A 264 -17.42 1.81 -12.98
N ASN A 265 -17.39 2.07 -14.29
CA ASN A 265 -16.28 1.67 -15.18
C ASN A 265 -15.84 0.18 -15.09
N LEU A 266 -16.78 -0.72 -14.80
CA LEU A 266 -16.52 -2.17 -14.76
C LEU A 266 -16.03 -2.68 -16.12
N SER A 267 -14.90 -3.38 -16.09
CA SER A 267 -14.26 -3.99 -17.25
C SER A 267 -14.59 -5.48 -17.37
N GLU A 268 -14.36 -6.01 -18.57
CA GLU A 268 -14.29 -7.45 -18.82
C GLU A 268 -12.87 -8.00 -18.56
N LEU A 269 -11.87 -7.13 -18.43
CA LEU A 269 -10.49 -7.50 -18.06
C LEU A 269 -10.43 -7.89 -16.58
N GLY A 270 -9.70 -8.94 -16.24
CA GLY A 270 -9.62 -9.44 -14.86
C GLY A 270 -10.92 -10.09 -14.39
N SER A 271 -11.81 -10.45 -15.32
CA SER A 271 -13.11 -11.04 -15.00
C SER A 271 -12.99 -12.51 -14.67
N ASN A 272 -13.58 -12.92 -13.54
CA ASN A 272 -13.72 -14.32 -13.17
C ASN A 272 -14.99 -14.99 -13.73
N ASP A 273 -15.67 -14.34 -14.68
CA ASP A 273 -16.95 -14.76 -15.30
C ASP A 273 -18.16 -14.87 -14.35
N ILE A 274 -18.02 -14.50 -13.08
CA ILE A 274 -19.08 -14.61 -12.06
C ILE A 274 -19.48 -13.24 -11.52
N VAL A 275 -18.51 -12.45 -11.06
CA VAL A 275 -18.76 -11.15 -10.39
C VAL A 275 -18.18 -9.96 -11.14
N GLY A 276 -17.75 -10.14 -12.39
CA GLY A 276 -17.17 -9.10 -13.24
C GLY A 276 -15.66 -8.99 -13.08
N GLY A 277 -15.05 -8.06 -13.81
CA GLY A 277 -13.62 -7.80 -13.78
C GLY A 277 -13.22 -6.59 -12.96
N ASP A 278 -12.09 -6.00 -13.34
CA ASP A 278 -11.53 -4.83 -12.71
C ASP A 278 -12.39 -3.59 -12.96
N TYR A 279 -12.32 -2.59 -12.06
CA TYR A 279 -13.01 -1.31 -12.25
C TYR A 279 -12.20 -0.14 -11.68
N TYR A 280 -12.54 1.09 -12.06
CA TYR A 280 -11.87 2.28 -11.53
C TYR A 280 -12.86 3.43 -11.33
N TYR A 281 -12.49 4.37 -10.47
CA TYR A 281 -13.17 5.65 -10.32
C TYR A 281 -12.17 6.73 -9.94
N THR A 282 -12.60 7.98 -10.04
CA THR A 282 -11.82 9.12 -9.54
C THR A 282 -12.53 9.78 -8.37
N TYR A 283 -11.77 10.41 -7.48
CA TYR A 283 -12.33 11.25 -6.43
C TYR A 283 -11.29 12.30 -6.05
N GLY A 284 -11.62 13.58 -6.23
CA GLY A 284 -10.66 14.67 -6.07
C GLY A 284 -9.41 14.45 -6.95
N ASP A 285 -8.22 14.54 -6.34
CA ASP A 285 -6.93 14.36 -7.02
C ASP A 285 -6.45 12.90 -7.12
N ALA A 286 -7.29 11.93 -6.78
CA ALA A 286 -6.95 10.51 -6.80
C ALA A 286 -7.66 9.71 -7.91
N LEU A 287 -6.93 8.75 -8.49
CA LEU A 287 -7.44 7.63 -9.28
C LEU A 287 -7.41 6.36 -8.42
N PHE A 288 -8.56 5.71 -8.26
CA PHE A 288 -8.69 4.44 -7.58
C PHE A 288 -8.88 3.32 -8.60
N ILE A 289 -8.03 2.30 -8.55
CA ILE A 289 -8.03 1.14 -9.44
C ILE A 289 -8.28 -0.10 -8.60
N MET A 290 -9.38 -0.79 -8.89
CA MET A 290 -9.88 -1.92 -8.10
C MET A 290 -9.69 -3.20 -8.92
N LEU A 291 -8.79 -4.08 -8.48
CA LEU A 291 -8.46 -5.30 -9.19
C LEU A 291 -9.22 -6.50 -8.63
N ASN A 292 -9.85 -7.28 -9.50
CA ASN A 292 -10.44 -8.56 -9.15
C ASN A 292 -9.40 -9.67 -9.30
N THR A 293 -8.54 -9.79 -8.31
CA THR A 293 -7.46 -10.79 -8.25
C THR A 293 -7.93 -12.22 -7.95
N GLN A 294 -9.26 -12.45 -7.94
CA GLN A 294 -9.81 -13.80 -8.05
C GLN A 294 -9.71 -14.36 -9.47
N ASP A 295 -9.44 -13.51 -10.45
CA ASP A 295 -8.81 -13.89 -11.69
C ASP A 295 -7.28 -13.75 -11.56
N THR A 296 -6.53 -14.73 -12.05
CA THR A 296 -5.06 -14.74 -11.94
C THR A 296 -4.38 -14.24 -13.22
N ASN A 297 -5.14 -13.67 -14.16
CA ASN A 297 -4.61 -13.16 -15.42
C ASN A 297 -3.98 -11.77 -15.25
N VAL A 298 -2.76 -11.76 -14.69
CA VAL A 298 -1.98 -10.55 -14.46
C VAL A 298 -1.71 -9.71 -15.73
N THR A 299 -1.84 -10.28 -16.93
CA THR A 299 -1.70 -9.51 -18.18
C THR A 299 -2.93 -8.63 -18.44
N GLU A 300 -4.12 -9.11 -18.09
CA GLU A 300 -5.35 -8.33 -18.19
C GLU A 300 -5.38 -7.22 -17.13
N HIS A 301 -4.99 -7.52 -15.89
CA HIS A 301 -4.82 -6.49 -14.85
C HIS A 301 -3.82 -5.41 -15.28
N LYS A 302 -2.67 -5.81 -15.86
CA LYS A 302 -1.71 -4.85 -16.42
C LYS A 302 -2.37 -3.92 -17.45
N GLN A 303 -3.05 -4.51 -18.43
CA GLN A 303 -3.69 -3.74 -19.49
C GLN A 303 -4.72 -2.76 -18.89
N PHE A 304 -5.50 -3.22 -17.92
CA PHE A 304 -6.51 -2.40 -17.26
C PHE A 304 -5.89 -1.21 -16.49
N ILE A 305 -4.82 -1.45 -15.73
CA ILE A 305 -4.07 -0.41 -15.01
C ILE A 305 -3.56 0.64 -16.00
N GLU A 306 -2.91 0.21 -17.08
CA GLU A 306 -2.42 1.11 -18.13
C GLU A 306 -3.56 1.92 -18.76
N GLU A 307 -4.72 1.32 -19.03
CA GLU A 307 -5.88 2.00 -19.58
C GLU A 307 -6.44 3.06 -18.62
N ALA A 308 -6.58 2.74 -17.34
CA ALA A 308 -7.08 3.67 -16.31
C ALA A 308 -6.10 4.84 -16.10
N VAL A 309 -4.81 4.58 -15.97
CA VAL A 309 -3.77 5.60 -15.77
C VAL A 309 -3.66 6.52 -16.99
N ASN A 310 -3.71 5.96 -18.21
CA ASN A 310 -3.67 6.77 -19.44
C ASN A 310 -4.92 7.63 -19.64
N ALA A 311 -6.07 7.20 -19.10
CA ALA A 311 -7.30 7.98 -19.12
C ALA A 311 -7.26 9.16 -18.13
N HIS A 312 -6.46 9.06 -17.07
CA HIS A 312 -6.39 10.02 -15.97
C HIS A 312 -4.94 10.43 -15.60
N PRO A 313 -4.15 10.94 -16.58
CA PRO A 313 -2.75 11.29 -16.35
C PRO A 313 -2.56 12.51 -15.46
N ASP A 314 -3.64 13.28 -15.22
CA ASP A 314 -3.68 14.49 -14.40
C ASP A 314 -3.83 14.21 -12.90
N LYS A 315 -4.17 12.96 -12.51
CA LYS A 315 -4.36 12.60 -11.10
C LYS A 315 -3.02 12.51 -10.39
N THR A 316 -2.93 13.22 -9.26
CA THR A 316 -1.75 13.23 -8.41
C THR A 316 -1.56 11.88 -7.76
N TRP A 317 -2.61 11.27 -7.23
CA TRP A 317 -2.55 10.00 -6.48
C TRP A 317 -3.09 8.85 -7.30
N ARG A 318 -2.36 7.73 -7.30
CA ARG A 318 -2.81 6.46 -7.90
C ARG A 318 -2.83 5.39 -6.82
N ILE A 319 -4.04 4.94 -6.50
CA ILE A 319 -4.30 4.00 -5.42
C ILE A 319 -4.88 2.74 -6.03
N VAL A 320 -4.19 1.62 -5.84
CA VAL A 320 -4.70 0.30 -6.22
C VAL A 320 -5.32 -0.35 -4.99
N THR A 321 -6.45 -1.04 -5.15
CA THR A 321 -6.97 -1.98 -4.16
C THR A 321 -7.13 -3.35 -4.80
N LEU A 322 -6.65 -4.38 -4.11
CA LEU A 322 -6.86 -5.79 -4.43
C LEU A 322 -7.16 -6.53 -3.13
N HIS A 323 -7.65 -7.76 -3.19
CA HIS A 323 -7.99 -8.47 -1.97
C HIS A 323 -6.78 -9.10 -1.29
N GLN A 324 -5.98 -9.87 -2.03
CA GLN A 324 -4.86 -10.65 -1.51
C GLN A 324 -3.78 -9.79 -0.87
N ASP A 325 -3.29 -10.22 0.29
CA ASP A 325 -2.25 -9.52 1.02
C ASP A 325 -0.84 -9.77 0.46
N ILE A 326 -0.55 -9.16 -0.68
CA ILE A 326 0.72 -9.39 -1.39
C ILE A 326 1.95 -8.88 -0.63
N TYR A 327 1.86 -8.06 0.41
CA TYR A 327 2.99 -7.67 1.27
C TYR A 327 2.60 -7.70 2.75
N GLY A 328 1.94 -8.79 3.15
CA GLY A 328 1.41 -8.98 4.50
C GLY A 328 2.37 -9.44 5.57
N SER A 329 1.82 -9.65 6.78
CA SER A 329 2.55 -10.27 7.89
C SER A 329 1.76 -11.30 8.73
N ALA A 330 0.69 -11.86 8.20
CA ALA A 330 -0.10 -12.92 8.83
C ALA A 330 -0.12 -14.20 7.99
N GLU A 331 -1.13 -15.05 8.21
CA GLU A 331 -1.11 -16.47 7.85
C GLU A 331 -0.79 -16.73 6.37
N HIS A 332 -1.36 -15.98 5.43
CA HIS A 332 -1.16 -16.22 4.00
C HIS A 332 0.02 -15.46 3.40
N SER A 333 0.64 -14.54 4.14
CA SER A 333 1.70 -13.65 3.63
C SER A 333 2.93 -14.36 3.06
N ASN A 334 3.21 -15.58 3.55
CA ASN A 334 4.36 -16.39 3.11
C ASN A 334 3.96 -17.51 2.16
N GLU A 335 2.69 -17.63 1.77
CA GLU A 335 2.25 -18.65 0.83
C GLU A 335 2.89 -18.41 -0.55
N PRO A 336 3.36 -19.48 -1.22
CA PRO A 336 4.00 -19.32 -2.52
C PRO A 336 3.06 -18.72 -3.59
N GLU A 337 1.75 -18.96 -3.52
CA GLU A 337 0.76 -18.34 -4.41
C GLU A 337 0.74 -16.80 -4.25
N ILE A 338 0.67 -16.30 -3.01
CA ILE A 338 0.65 -14.86 -2.69
C ILE A 338 1.95 -14.18 -3.13
N THR A 339 3.10 -14.82 -2.86
CA THR A 339 4.40 -14.27 -3.26
C THR A 339 4.61 -14.33 -4.79
N ASN A 340 4.06 -15.33 -5.49
CA ASN A 340 4.04 -15.33 -6.96
C ASN A 340 3.19 -14.19 -7.51
N LEU A 341 2.03 -13.91 -6.90
CA LEU A 341 1.16 -12.80 -7.28
C LEU A 341 1.88 -11.44 -7.06
N ARG A 342 2.54 -11.25 -5.92
CA ARG A 342 3.41 -10.08 -5.65
C ARG A 342 4.37 -9.82 -6.81
N TYR A 343 5.22 -10.79 -7.12
CA TYR A 343 6.28 -10.60 -8.11
C TYR A 343 5.79 -10.45 -9.55
N THR A 344 4.52 -10.73 -9.81
CA THR A 344 3.90 -10.54 -11.14
C THR A 344 3.16 -9.22 -11.27
N LEU A 345 2.58 -8.68 -10.19
CA LEU A 345 1.86 -7.41 -10.19
C LEU A 345 2.75 -6.19 -9.90
N VAL A 346 3.68 -6.31 -8.94
CA VAL A 346 4.50 -5.17 -8.48
C VAL A 346 5.22 -4.45 -9.62
N PRO A 347 5.87 -5.14 -10.59
CA PRO A 347 6.50 -4.44 -11.71
C PRO A 347 5.52 -3.57 -12.52
N TYR A 348 4.25 -3.96 -12.62
CA TYR A 348 3.23 -3.19 -13.32
C TYR A 348 2.72 -2.01 -12.50
N PHE A 349 2.72 -2.13 -11.17
CA PHE A 349 2.43 -1.01 -10.29
C PHE A 349 3.53 0.06 -10.38
N GLU A 350 4.80 -0.36 -10.36
CA GLU A 350 5.95 0.55 -10.51
C GLU A 350 5.99 1.21 -11.89
N GLU A 351 5.76 0.45 -12.97
CA GLU A 351 5.74 0.98 -14.34
C GLU A 351 4.65 2.05 -14.56
N ASN A 352 3.62 2.10 -13.69
CA ASN A 352 2.49 3.02 -13.79
C ASN A 352 2.44 4.05 -12.63
N ASP A 353 3.55 4.23 -11.92
CA ASP A 353 3.70 5.10 -10.73
C ASP A 353 2.52 5.00 -9.73
N ILE A 354 2.14 3.76 -9.37
CA ILE A 354 1.18 3.55 -8.29
C ILE A 354 1.82 3.97 -6.96
N ASP A 355 1.09 4.73 -6.14
CA ASP A 355 1.62 5.27 -4.89
C ASP A 355 1.32 4.37 -3.69
N VAL A 356 0.09 3.82 -3.67
CA VAL A 356 -0.45 3.07 -2.54
C VAL A 356 -1.22 1.86 -3.05
N VAL A 357 -1.04 0.74 -2.37
CA VAL A 357 -1.76 -0.51 -2.58
C VAL A 357 -2.45 -0.91 -1.28
N LEU A 358 -3.76 -1.06 -1.33
CA LEU A 358 -4.63 -1.40 -0.19
C LEU A 358 -5.12 -2.86 -0.33
N THR A 359 -4.97 -3.68 0.70
CA THR A 359 -5.27 -5.12 0.72
C THR A 359 -6.13 -5.57 1.91
N GLY A 360 -6.70 -6.77 1.85
CA GLY A 360 -7.44 -7.40 2.94
C GLY A 360 -6.90 -8.80 3.18
N HIS A 361 -7.78 -9.79 3.25
CA HIS A 361 -7.51 -11.23 3.22
C HIS A 361 -6.86 -11.82 4.47
N ASP A 362 -5.82 -11.17 5.00
CA ASP A 362 -4.99 -11.70 6.08
C ASP A 362 -5.57 -11.43 7.47
N HIS A 363 -6.73 -10.77 7.57
CA HIS A 363 -7.44 -10.50 8.82
C HIS A 363 -6.51 -10.00 9.95
N ALA A 364 -5.44 -9.29 9.61
CA ALA A 364 -4.45 -8.73 10.51
C ALA A 364 -3.96 -7.41 9.92
N TYR A 365 -3.71 -6.43 10.78
CA TYR A 365 -3.20 -5.15 10.33
C TYR A 365 -1.72 -5.30 9.94
N SER A 366 -1.36 -4.77 8.78
CA SER A 366 0.03 -4.64 8.38
C SER A 366 0.23 -3.38 7.55
N ARG A 367 1.38 -2.72 7.75
CA ARG A 367 1.86 -1.61 6.92
C ARG A 367 3.30 -1.86 6.55
N SER A 368 3.60 -1.76 5.25
CA SER A 368 4.96 -1.88 4.76
C SER A 368 5.78 -0.60 5.00
N GLU A 369 7.09 -0.72 4.87
CA GLU A 369 7.96 0.40 4.47
C GLU A 369 7.61 0.86 3.04
N ILE A 370 8.18 1.96 2.55
CA ILE A 370 8.11 2.28 1.12
C ILE A 370 8.97 1.27 0.35
N LEU A 371 8.35 0.58 -0.61
CA LEU A 371 9.00 -0.49 -1.36
C LEU A 371 9.18 -0.13 -2.83
N GLN A 372 10.38 -0.30 -3.36
CA GLN A 372 10.68 -0.26 -4.79
C GLN A 372 11.57 -1.47 -5.09
N GLY A 373 11.04 -2.44 -5.82
CA GLY A 373 11.61 -3.76 -5.98
C GLY A 373 10.53 -4.81 -6.20
N GLY A 374 10.59 -5.93 -5.47
CA GLY A 374 9.67 -7.04 -5.71
C GLY A 374 10.05 -7.86 -6.93
N GLN A 375 11.33 -8.24 -7.04
CA GLN A 375 11.80 -9.13 -8.09
C GLN A 375 11.84 -10.57 -7.58
N LYS A 376 11.30 -11.51 -8.34
CA LYS A 376 11.40 -12.93 -8.01
C LYS A 376 12.87 -13.37 -8.00
N THR A 377 13.39 -13.73 -6.82
CA THR A 377 14.79 -14.16 -6.63
C THR A 377 14.98 -15.68 -6.57
N VAL A 378 13.89 -16.44 -6.45
CA VAL A 378 13.88 -17.89 -6.30
C VAL A 378 12.71 -18.51 -7.07
N GLU A 379 12.83 -19.77 -7.46
CA GLU A 379 11.76 -20.54 -8.10
C GLU A 379 11.16 -21.57 -7.14
N TYR A 380 9.84 -21.66 -7.15
CA TYR A 380 9.04 -22.58 -6.33
C TYR A 380 7.65 -22.81 -6.96
N THR A 381 6.95 -23.86 -6.54
CA THR A 381 5.54 -24.10 -6.88
C THR A 381 4.59 -23.64 -5.77
N ASP A 382 3.32 -23.42 -6.11
CA ASP A 382 2.32 -22.87 -5.17
C ASP A 382 2.19 -23.69 -3.87
N ASP A 383 2.22 -25.04 -3.96
CA ASP A 383 2.05 -25.93 -2.80
C ASP A 383 3.38 -26.44 -2.19
N GLU A 384 4.54 -25.83 -2.52
CA GLU A 384 5.85 -26.43 -2.23
C GLU A 384 6.19 -26.50 -0.73
N PHE A 385 5.61 -25.60 0.07
CA PHE A 385 6.00 -25.38 1.46
C PHE A 385 4.85 -25.49 2.47
N ASP A 386 3.65 -25.92 2.05
CA ASP A 386 2.45 -25.98 2.91
C ASP A 386 2.71 -26.69 4.24
N GLU A 387 3.33 -27.88 4.22
CA GLU A 387 3.64 -28.63 5.44
C GLU A 387 4.60 -27.86 6.38
N GLN A 388 5.52 -27.06 5.84
CA GLN A 388 6.43 -26.25 6.65
C GLN A 388 5.78 -24.96 7.14
N LEU A 389 4.93 -24.31 6.34
CA LEU A 389 4.12 -23.16 6.77
C LEU A 389 3.22 -23.54 7.93
N ASP A 390 2.39 -24.59 7.75
CA ASP A 390 1.48 -25.14 8.77
C ASP A 390 2.24 -25.39 10.08
N LYS A 391 3.42 -26.01 9.97
CA LYS A 391 4.26 -26.31 11.12
C LYS A 391 4.82 -25.07 11.80
N ASP A 392 5.29 -24.08 11.03
CA ASP A 392 5.93 -22.88 11.59
C ASP A 392 4.94 -22.01 12.36
N MET A 393 3.67 -22.03 11.92
CA MET A 393 2.58 -21.23 12.45
C MET A 393 1.76 -21.92 13.56
N ASP A 394 1.87 -23.24 13.71
CA ASP A 394 1.12 -24.01 14.73
C ASP A 394 1.36 -23.54 16.18
N ALA A 395 0.46 -22.71 16.71
CA ALA A 395 0.46 -22.22 18.08
C ALA A 395 0.23 -23.31 19.15
N GLY A 396 -0.17 -24.52 18.76
CA GLY A 396 -0.57 -25.58 19.69
C GLY A 396 -1.81 -25.20 20.51
N GLU A 397 -1.84 -25.60 21.79
CA GLU A 397 -2.97 -25.32 22.71
C GLU A 397 -2.78 -24.04 23.55
N ASP A 398 -1.73 -23.24 23.30
CA ASP A 398 -1.40 -22.06 24.13
C ASP A 398 -2.03 -20.77 23.56
N PRO A 399 -3.05 -20.20 24.22
CA PRO A 399 -3.71 -18.98 23.76
C PRO A 399 -2.87 -17.70 23.97
N GLU A 400 -1.69 -17.75 24.62
CA GLU A 400 -0.79 -16.59 24.76
C GLU A 400 0.01 -16.27 23.49
N THR A 401 -0.07 -17.11 22.46
CA THR A 401 0.63 -16.98 21.17
C THR A 401 0.08 -15.89 20.23
N ARG A 402 -1.06 -15.28 20.57
CA ARG A 402 -1.76 -14.24 19.76
C ARG A 402 -0.89 -13.04 19.35
N TYR A 403 0.22 -12.80 20.08
CA TYR A 403 1.17 -11.70 19.82
C TYR A 403 2.61 -12.16 19.62
N GLU A 404 2.96 -13.34 20.14
CA GLU A 404 4.30 -13.91 20.08
C GLU A 404 4.20 -15.31 19.45
N ALA A 405 4.50 -15.39 18.17
CA ALA A 405 4.41 -16.62 17.44
C ALA A 405 5.37 -17.71 18.01
N PRO A 406 5.01 -18.99 17.90
CA PRO A 406 5.66 -20.09 18.63
C PRO A 406 7.10 -20.39 18.17
N GLY A 407 7.50 -19.94 16.97
CA GLY A 407 8.85 -20.14 16.43
C GLY A 407 9.23 -21.62 16.28
N ASN A 408 8.33 -22.42 15.73
CA ASN A 408 8.41 -23.88 15.74
C ASN A 408 9.54 -24.46 14.86
N ILE A 409 9.85 -23.81 13.74
CA ILE A 409 11.02 -24.15 12.93
C ILE A 409 12.20 -23.31 13.44
N LYS A 410 13.31 -23.95 13.79
CA LYS A 410 14.48 -23.26 14.33
C LYS A 410 15.46 -22.91 13.22
N ASP A 411 16.11 -21.75 13.34
CA ASP A 411 17.13 -21.30 12.38
C ASP A 411 18.33 -22.27 12.28
N ASP A 412 18.60 -23.06 13.33
CA ASP A 412 19.66 -24.07 13.37
C ASP A 412 19.17 -25.50 13.07
N THR A 413 18.00 -25.65 12.45
CA THR A 413 17.43 -26.96 12.08
C THR A 413 18.36 -27.77 11.17
N THR A 414 18.36 -29.08 11.38
CA THR A 414 19.08 -30.05 10.54
C THR A 414 18.17 -30.79 9.57
N ASP A 415 16.86 -30.50 9.58
CA ASP A 415 15.91 -31.09 8.64
C ASP A 415 16.04 -30.42 7.25
N GLU A 416 16.18 -31.22 6.20
CA GLU A 416 16.45 -30.70 4.84
C GLU A 416 15.26 -29.91 4.26
N ALA A 417 14.01 -30.29 4.60
CA ALA A 417 12.81 -29.60 4.13
C ALA A 417 12.67 -28.25 4.84
N GLU A 418 12.88 -28.22 6.16
CA GLU A 418 12.88 -26.98 6.93
C GLU A 418 14.00 -26.01 6.49
N GLN A 419 15.20 -26.51 6.19
CA GLN A 419 16.27 -25.68 5.65
C GLN A 419 15.89 -25.05 4.30
N LYS A 420 15.21 -25.82 3.44
CA LYS A 420 14.74 -25.32 2.15
C LYS A 420 13.67 -24.24 2.33
N TYR A 421 12.72 -24.46 3.24
CA TYR A 421 11.70 -23.48 3.61
C TYR A 421 12.32 -22.19 4.18
N LEU A 422 13.30 -22.29 5.09
CA LEU A 422 13.98 -21.12 5.64
C LEU A 422 14.72 -20.31 4.57
N ASN A 423 15.33 -20.98 3.57
CA ASN A 423 15.93 -20.30 2.42
C ASN A 423 14.87 -19.61 1.55
N TYR A 424 13.70 -20.24 1.37
CA TYR A 424 12.57 -19.61 0.69
C TYR A 424 12.11 -18.37 1.45
N LEU A 425 11.86 -18.46 2.75
CA LEU A 425 11.49 -17.32 3.58
C LEU A 425 12.50 -16.19 3.44
N ASP A 426 13.80 -16.46 3.62
CA ASP A 426 14.85 -15.44 3.50
C ASP A 426 14.85 -14.74 2.14
N SER A 427 14.55 -15.47 1.06
CA SER A 427 14.47 -14.92 -0.29
C SER A 427 13.21 -14.09 -0.57
N VAL A 428 12.10 -14.36 0.12
CA VAL A 428 10.84 -13.60 -0.02
C VAL A 428 10.66 -12.50 1.03
N MET A 429 11.64 -12.33 1.93
CA MET A 429 11.71 -11.16 2.82
C MET A 429 11.89 -9.85 2.04
N ASP A 430 12.37 -9.91 0.79
CA ASP A 430 12.50 -8.77 -0.13
C ASP A 430 13.27 -7.57 0.46
N LYS A 431 14.37 -7.87 1.17
CA LYS A 431 15.20 -6.88 1.88
C LYS A 431 15.69 -5.74 0.98
N ASP A 432 15.95 -6.04 -0.29
CA ASP A 432 16.49 -5.08 -1.25
C ASP A 432 15.41 -4.12 -1.79
N ALA A 433 14.12 -4.40 -1.57
CA ALA A 433 13.02 -3.53 -2.00
C ALA A 433 12.79 -2.34 -1.06
N VAL A 434 13.28 -2.39 0.18
CA VAL A 434 13.03 -1.35 1.19
C VAL A 434 13.80 -0.07 0.85
N GLN A 435 13.09 1.03 0.58
CA GLN A 435 13.69 2.34 0.22
C GLN A 435 14.00 3.23 1.43
N SER A 436 13.24 3.08 2.52
CA SER A 436 13.37 3.90 3.73
C SER A 436 13.14 3.07 4.99
N ASP A 437 13.85 3.39 6.06
CA ASP A 437 13.67 2.77 7.38
C ASP A 437 12.66 3.59 8.22
N ASN A 438 11.39 3.19 8.20
CA ASN A 438 10.32 3.55 9.15
C ASN A 438 10.18 5.06 9.47
N GLU A 439 10.18 5.90 8.43
CA GLU A 439 9.88 7.33 8.58
C GLU A 439 8.36 7.55 8.60
N GLU A 440 7.84 8.25 9.62
CA GLU A 440 6.41 8.62 9.72
C GLU A 440 5.95 9.57 8.59
N LEU A 441 6.90 10.23 7.93
CA LEU A 441 6.69 11.13 6.79
C LEU A 441 7.74 10.82 5.72
N VAL A 442 7.30 10.46 4.52
CA VAL A 442 8.17 10.25 3.36
C VAL A 442 7.84 11.27 2.28
N VAL A 443 8.85 11.99 1.80
CA VAL A 443 8.69 13.05 0.80
C VAL A 443 9.14 12.56 -0.57
N ASN A 444 8.25 12.64 -1.58
CA ASN A 444 8.48 12.23 -2.96
C ASN A 444 9.09 10.82 -3.08
N PRO A 445 8.48 9.77 -2.48
CA PRO A 445 8.98 8.41 -2.64
C PRO A 445 8.95 7.97 -4.11
N GLU A 446 9.95 7.20 -4.52
CA GLU A 446 9.93 6.49 -5.81
C GLU A 446 9.23 5.12 -5.71
N GLY A 447 9.00 4.63 -4.49
CA GLY A 447 8.37 3.33 -4.22
C GLY A 447 6.92 3.44 -3.74
N ILE A 448 6.34 2.28 -3.44
CA ILE A 448 4.91 2.06 -3.17
C ILE A 448 4.71 1.73 -1.70
N LEU A 449 3.65 2.26 -1.09
CA LEU A 449 3.16 1.85 0.22
C LEU A 449 2.15 0.71 0.09
N TYR A 450 2.32 -0.37 0.86
CA TYR A 450 1.36 -1.47 0.97
C TYR A 450 0.74 -1.50 2.35
N MET A 451 -0.55 -1.77 2.43
CA MET A 451 -1.25 -1.83 3.71
C MET A 451 -2.45 -2.77 3.67
N THR A 452 -2.55 -3.59 4.71
CA THR A 452 -3.62 -4.57 4.93
C THR A 452 -4.59 -4.07 6.00
N ALA A 453 -5.87 -4.06 5.70
CA ALA A 453 -6.92 -3.81 6.69
C ALA A 453 -7.28 -5.08 7.48
N SER A 454 -7.81 -4.89 8.69
CA SER A 454 -8.34 -5.97 9.53
C SER A 454 -9.61 -5.51 10.24
N SER A 455 -10.74 -5.54 9.53
CA SER A 455 -12.05 -5.07 10.03
C SER A 455 -13.03 -6.22 10.27
N SER A 456 -12.50 -7.41 10.58
CA SER A 456 -13.29 -8.62 10.79
C SER A 456 -14.40 -8.40 11.80
N SER A 457 -15.62 -8.74 11.44
CA SER A 457 -16.81 -8.37 12.21
C SER A 457 -17.14 -9.32 13.38
N GLY A 458 -16.34 -10.35 13.64
CA GLY A 458 -16.63 -11.22 14.78
C GLY A 458 -15.79 -12.48 14.90
N SER A 459 -15.16 -12.95 13.83
CA SER A 459 -14.26 -14.10 13.88
C SER A 459 -13.16 -14.00 12.82
N LYS A 460 -12.30 -15.03 12.76
CA LYS A 460 -11.25 -15.18 11.76
C LYS A 460 -10.08 -14.20 11.93
N TYR A 461 -9.77 -13.74 13.14
CA TYR A 461 -8.52 -13.03 13.34
C TYR A 461 -7.36 -14.00 13.19
N TYR A 462 -6.40 -13.64 12.35
CA TYR A 462 -5.25 -14.46 12.00
C TYR A 462 -4.05 -14.08 12.84
N ASP A 463 -3.29 -15.09 13.25
CA ASP A 463 -2.06 -14.87 14.01
C ASP A 463 -0.97 -14.28 13.11
N LEU A 464 -0.14 -13.42 13.68
CA LEU A 464 1.01 -12.88 12.97
C LEU A 464 2.06 -13.98 12.75
N VAL A 465 2.69 -14.01 11.57
CA VAL A 465 3.74 -15.01 11.31
C VAL A 465 4.96 -14.80 12.24
N PRO A 466 5.65 -15.88 12.63
CA PRO A 466 6.78 -15.77 13.55
C PRO A 466 7.92 -14.89 13.09
N ARG A 467 8.16 -14.87 11.78
CA ARG A 467 9.23 -14.10 11.17
C ARG A 467 8.63 -12.84 10.56
N LYS A 468 8.80 -11.71 11.27
CA LYS A 468 8.45 -10.40 10.73
C LYS A 468 9.25 -10.15 9.45
N GLN A 469 8.56 -9.97 8.34
CA GLN A 469 9.17 -9.72 7.05
C GLN A 469 9.91 -8.37 7.06
N SER A 470 11.03 -8.26 6.33
CA SER A 470 11.85 -7.04 6.38
C SER A 470 11.16 -5.82 5.77
N TYR A 471 10.18 -6.03 4.91
CA TYR A 471 9.37 -4.95 4.33
C TYR A 471 8.27 -4.45 5.27
N ILE A 472 7.99 -5.10 6.41
CA ILE A 472 6.92 -4.69 7.33
C ILE A 472 7.44 -3.63 8.31
N ALA A 473 6.87 -2.43 8.23
CA ALA A 473 7.12 -1.37 9.18
C ALA A 473 6.37 -1.65 10.49
N GLU A 474 5.05 -1.90 10.41
CA GLU A 474 4.17 -2.15 11.55
C GLU A 474 3.18 -3.28 11.26
N ARG A 475 2.81 -4.06 12.28
CA ARG A 475 1.83 -5.14 12.19
C ARG A 475 1.15 -5.38 13.52
N TRP A 476 -0.13 -5.74 13.50
CA TRP A 476 -0.92 -5.83 14.72
C TRP A 476 -2.15 -6.73 14.57
N GLN A 477 -2.44 -7.56 15.58
CA GLN A 477 -3.71 -8.27 15.72
C GLN A 477 -3.91 -8.68 17.18
N GLU A 478 -5.00 -8.23 17.83
CA GLU A 478 -5.38 -8.54 19.22
C GLU A 478 -6.77 -9.21 19.36
N ASP A 479 -7.25 -9.89 18.31
CA ASP A 479 -8.65 -10.30 18.16
C ASP A 479 -9.64 -9.13 18.25
N VAL A 480 -9.23 -7.99 17.69
CA VAL A 480 -9.99 -6.75 17.76
C VAL A 480 -10.10 -6.14 16.37
N PRO A 481 -11.31 -5.79 15.90
CA PRO A 481 -11.48 -5.11 14.64
C PRO A 481 -10.76 -3.76 14.63
N THR A 482 -10.29 -3.39 13.44
CA THR A 482 -9.64 -2.11 13.18
C THR A 482 -10.32 -1.40 12.02
N TYR A 483 -10.19 -0.08 12.00
CA TYR A 483 -10.50 0.74 10.84
C TYR A 483 -9.40 1.78 10.64
N SER A 484 -9.23 2.23 9.41
CA SER A 484 -8.29 3.30 9.10
C SER A 484 -9.02 4.54 8.59
N VAL A 485 -8.54 5.70 8.99
CA VAL A 485 -8.91 6.98 8.40
C VAL A 485 -7.78 7.38 7.46
N ILE A 486 -8.11 7.54 6.18
CA ILE A 486 -7.17 8.00 5.16
C ILE A 486 -7.57 9.40 4.74
N ASN A 487 -6.61 10.32 4.72
CA ASN A 487 -6.78 11.69 4.20
C ASN A 487 -5.91 11.87 2.96
N VAL A 488 -6.48 12.47 1.92
CA VAL A 488 -5.82 12.73 0.65
C VAL A 488 -6.10 14.18 0.24
N ASP A 489 -5.05 14.94 -0.05
CA ASP A 489 -5.17 16.25 -0.68
C ASP A 489 -4.24 16.34 -1.90
N SER A 490 -4.07 17.54 -2.46
CA SER A 490 -3.24 17.75 -3.66
C SER A 490 -1.75 17.37 -3.51
N ASN A 491 -1.25 17.20 -2.28
CA ASN A 491 0.16 16.94 -2.01
C ASN A 491 0.42 15.95 -0.87
N THR A 492 -0.58 15.53 -0.10
CA THR A 492 -0.42 14.58 1.01
C THR A 492 -1.39 13.42 0.92
N PHE A 493 -0.90 12.24 1.27
CA PHE A 493 -1.67 11.05 1.60
C PHE A 493 -1.28 10.67 3.02
N SER A 494 -2.23 10.55 3.94
CA SER A 494 -1.95 10.12 5.30
C SER A 494 -2.92 9.06 5.77
N ILE A 495 -2.44 8.20 6.66
CA ILE A 495 -3.23 7.10 7.20
C ILE A 495 -3.04 6.95 8.70
N ALA A 496 -4.15 6.76 9.41
CA ALA A 496 -4.16 6.46 10.84
C ALA A 496 -5.13 5.30 11.12
N THR A 497 -4.68 4.30 11.86
CA THR A 497 -5.45 3.07 12.15
C THR A 497 -5.76 2.94 13.63
N TYR A 498 -7.00 2.53 13.93
CA TYR A 498 -7.53 2.48 15.29
C TYR A 498 -8.20 1.14 15.58
N ARG A 499 -8.12 0.71 16.84
CA ARG A 499 -8.85 -0.45 17.36
C ARG A 499 -10.23 -0.05 17.90
N THR A 500 -11.23 -0.90 17.72
CA THR A 500 -12.63 -0.57 18.03
C THR A 500 -13.03 -0.77 19.50
N ASP A 501 -12.30 -1.57 20.28
CA ASP A 501 -12.65 -1.83 21.68
C ASP A 501 -12.36 -0.65 22.63
N ASN A 502 -11.38 0.20 22.30
CA ASN A 502 -10.99 1.34 23.14
C ASN A 502 -10.65 2.63 22.37
N GLY A 503 -10.65 2.61 21.03
CA GLY A 503 -10.38 3.77 20.17
C GLY A 503 -8.92 4.23 20.13
N GLU A 504 -7.98 3.46 20.70
CA GLU A 504 -6.55 3.75 20.64
C GLU A 504 -6.01 3.57 19.22
N GLN A 505 -5.00 4.38 18.90
CA GLN A 505 -4.27 4.28 17.66
C GLN A 505 -3.26 3.13 17.76
N ILE A 506 -3.28 2.19 16.80
CA ILE A 506 -2.43 0.98 16.84
C ILE A 506 -1.11 1.17 16.09
N ASP A 507 -1.06 2.12 15.15
CA ASP A 507 0.15 2.54 14.45
C ASP A 507 0.14 4.07 14.32
N LYS A 508 1.32 4.67 14.39
CA LYS A 508 1.49 6.10 14.16
C LYS A 508 0.98 6.49 12.78
N THR A 509 0.57 7.74 12.66
CA THR A 509 0.10 8.26 11.38
C THR A 509 1.27 8.28 10.40
N PHE A 510 1.14 7.51 9.32
CA PHE A 510 2.10 7.49 8.22
C PHE A 510 1.65 8.46 7.14
N THR A 511 2.57 9.25 6.60
CA THR A 511 2.27 10.28 5.59
C THR A 511 3.22 10.19 4.41
N ILE A 512 2.68 10.20 3.20
CA ILE A 512 3.41 10.48 1.98
C ILE A 512 3.14 11.92 1.58
N GLU A 513 4.19 12.70 1.33
CA GLU A 513 4.09 14.06 0.83
C GLU A 513 4.72 14.14 -0.57
N LYS A 514 3.90 14.47 -1.58
CA LYS A 514 4.35 14.87 -2.90
C LYS A 514 4.67 16.36 -2.89
N ALA A 515 5.87 16.70 -2.39
CA ALA A 515 6.32 18.07 -2.32
C ALA A 515 6.49 18.63 -3.74
N ASP A 516 5.76 19.72 -4.00
CA ASP A 516 5.70 20.39 -5.28
C ASP A 516 7.09 20.87 -5.71
N ALA A 517 7.60 20.35 -6.84
CA ALA A 517 8.91 20.72 -7.39
C ALA A 517 9.01 22.22 -7.75
N SER A 518 7.91 22.97 -7.64
CA SER A 518 7.83 24.42 -7.82
C SER A 518 8.54 25.23 -6.73
N THR A 519 8.71 24.68 -5.52
CA THR A 519 9.45 25.32 -4.42
C THR A 519 10.47 24.37 -3.79
N LEU A 520 11.58 24.92 -3.28
CA LEU A 520 12.57 24.13 -2.58
C LEU A 520 12.07 23.81 -1.16
N PRO A 521 12.22 22.56 -0.65
CA PRO A 521 11.78 22.19 0.70
C PRO A 521 12.65 22.78 1.82
N TYR A 522 13.54 23.73 1.51
CA TYR A 522 14.58 24.21 2.41
C TYR A 522 14.21 25.54 3.07
N GLU A 523 13.98 25.52 4.38
CA GLU A 523 13.64 26.69 5.20
C GLU A 523 14.72 27.79 5.14
N ASP A 524 15.98 27.41 4.88
CA ASP A 524 17.13 28.32 4.80
C ASP A 524 17.43 28.81 3.37
N VAL A 525 16.51 28.59 2.43
CA VAL A 525 16.62 29.03 1.03
C VAL A 525 15.39 29.87 0.64
N SER A 526 15.53 31.20 0.76
CA SER A 526 14.51 32.14 0.30
C SER A 526 14.49 32.25 -1.23
N GLU A 527 13.30 32.34 -1.85
CA GLU A 527 13.12 32.54 -3.30
C GLU A 527 13.84 33.78 -3.85
N ASP A 528 14.00 34.82 -3.04
CA ASP A 528 14.71 36.05 -3.39
C ASP A 528 16.26 35.90 -3.36
N SER A 529 16.77 34.75 -2.93
CA SER A 529 18.21 34.50 -2.84
C SER A 529 18.84 34.43 -4.23
N TRP A 530 20.01 35.04 -4.42
CA TRP A 530 20.73 35.02 -5.70
C TRP A 530 21.02 33.61 -6.24
N PHE A 531 21.07 32.62 -5.34
CA PHE A 531 21.33 31.22 -5.65
C PHE A 531 20.07 30.36 -5.76
N TYR A 532 18.88 30.90 -5.52
CA TYR A 532 17.63 30.13 -5.47
C TYR A 532 17.44 29.27 -6.72
N SER A 533 17.52 29.88 -7.90
CA SER A 533 17.34 29.16 -9.17
C SER A 533 18.39 28.07 -9.39
N TYR A 534 19.62 28.27 -8.92
CA TYR A 534 20.69 27.28 -9.03
C TYR A 534 20.48 26.11 -8.07
N ALA A 535 20.10 26.40 -6.82
CA ALA A 535 19.78 25.38 -5.83
C ALA A 535 18.56 24.55 -6.29
N LYS A 536 17.54 25.22 -6.83
CA LYS A 536 16.33 24.59 -7.39
C LYS A 536 16.68 23.67 -8.54
N SER A 537 17.45 24.15 -9.52
CA SER A 537 17.85 23.31 -10.65
C SER A 537 18.67 22.08 -10.24
N MET A 538 19.59 22.22 -9.26
CA MET A 538 20.37 21.09 -8.79
C MET A 538 19.55 20.09 -7.96
N TYR A 539 18.52 20.56 -7.25
CA TYR A 539 17.57 19.74 -6.53
C TYR A 539 16.66 18.96 -7.49
N GLU A 540 16.04 19.64 -8.46
CA GLU A 540 15.16 19.03 -9.48
C GLU A 540 15.88 17.95 -10.31
N LYS A 541 17.18 18.13 -10.55
CA LYS A 541 18.02 17.16 -11.28
C LYS A 541 18.59 16.04 -10.40
N GLY A 542 18.30 16.05 -9.09
CA GLY A 542 18.86 15.09 -8.12
C GLY A 542 20.38 15.20 -7.92
N ILE A 543 21.02 16.29 -8.34
CA ILE A 543 22.49 16.46 -8.34
C ILE A 543 22.99 16.93 -6.96
N MET A 544 22.31 17.91 -6.36
CA MET A 544 22.60 18.38 -5.00
C MET A 544 21.32 18.37 -4.16
N THR A 545 21.35 17.61 -3.07
CA THR A 545 20.29 17.53 -2.05
C THR A 545 20.68 18.31 -0.80
N GLY A 546 19.74 18.57 0.10
CA GLY A 546 19.94 19.25 1.39
C GLY A 546 20.87 18.50 2.35
N LEU A 547 21.29 19.19 3.40
CA LEU A 547 21.99 18.58 4.55
C LEU A 547 21.01 17.82 5.46
N THR A 548 19.75 18.26 5.47
CA THR A 548 18.58 17.58 6.03
C THR A 548 17.39 17.79 5.07
N ASN A 549 16.24 17.16 5.35
CA ASN A 549 15.03 17.30 4.52
C ASN A 549 14.57 18.76 4.39
N THR A 550 14.73 19.57 5.46
CA THR A 550 14.31 20.99 5.48
C THR A 550 15.45 22.01 5.40
N ARG A 551 16.70 21.59 5.19
CA ARG A 551 17.86 22.51 5.23
C ARG A 551 18.89 22.27 4.13
N PHE A 552 19.15 23.30 3.32
CA PHE A 552 20.17 23.25 2.28
C PHE A 552 21.57 23.58 2.80
N GLY A 553 21.71 24.50 3.74
CA GLY A 553 23.00 25.02 4.23
C GLY A 553 23.77 25.85 3.21
N PRO A 554 23.19 26.90 2.58
CA PRO A 554 23.79 27.59 1.44
C PRO A 554 25.18 28.19 1.71
N ALA A 555 25.41 28.65 2.95
CA ALA A 555 26.69 29.24 3.37
C ALA A 555 27.71 28.21 3.89
N GLU A 556 27.35 26.94 4.01
CA GLU A 556 28.29 25.91 4.50
C GLU A 556 29.30 25.53 3.42
N THR A 557 30.55 25.41 3.84
CA THR A 557 31.66 24.94 3.00
C THR A 557 31.51 23.46 2.68
N LEU A 558 31.70 23.10 1.41
CA LEU A 558 31.52 21.75 0.93
C LEU A 558 32.73 20.87 1.27
N LYS A 559 32.48 19.62 1.68
CA LYS A 559 33.53 18.62 1.89
C LYS A 559 33.88 17.91 0.58
N ARG A 560 35.11 17.41 0.46
CA ARG A 560 35.58 16.68 -0.74
C ARG A 560 34.73 15.45 -1.04
N ALA A 561 34.30 14.70 -0.03
CA ALA A 561 33.42 13.55 -0.22
C ALA A 561 32.03 13.96 -0.76
N GLN A 562 31.46 15.05 -0.24
CA GLN A 562 30.19 15.58 -0.73
C GLN A 562 30.28 15.96 -2.21
N PHE A 563 31.37 16.61 -2.63
CA PHE A 563 31.54 16.96 -4.04
C PHE A 563 31.74 15.75 -4.96
N ALA A 564 32.42 14.70 -4.50
CA ALA A 564 32.52 13.44 -5.25
C ALA A 564 31.12 12.82 -5.47
N VAL A 565 30.29 12.79 -4.43
CA VAL A 565 28.88 12.34 -4.52
C VAL A 565 28.07 13.19 -5.49
N THR A 566 28.26 14.52 -5.50
CA THR A 566 27.60 15.40 -6.47
C THR A 566 27.96 15.08 -7.91
N LEU A 567 29.25 14.84 -8.22
CA LEU A 567 29.66 14.42 -9.58
C LEU A 567 29.16 13.02 -9.96
N TYR A 568 29.06 12.12 -8.97
CA TYR A 568 28.54 10.76 -9.18
C TYR A 568 27.04 10.79 -9.53
N ARG A 569 26.24 11.59 -8.82
CA ARG A 569 24.83 11.83 -9.14
C ARG A 569 24.66 12.47 -10.52
N LEU A 570 25.49 13.45 -10.84
CA LEU A 570 25.52 14.05 -12.18
C LEU A 570 25.82 13.03 -13.29
N ALA A 571 26.54 11.95 -12.98
CA ALA A 571 26.83 10.86 -13.92
C ALA A 571 25.74 9.77 -13.97
N GLY A 572 24.61 9.94 -13.28
CA GLY A 572 23.51 8.97 -13.24
C GLY A 572 23.77 7.77 -12.33
N THR A 573 24.52 7.97 -11.23
CA THR A 573 24.78 6.96 -10.19
C THR A 573 25.16 5.56 -10.72
N PRO A 574 26.17 5.45 -11.60
CA PRO A 574 26.51 4.19 -12.25
C PRO A 574 27.05 3.15 -11.27
N ALA A 575 26.57 1.90 -11.37
CA ALA A 575 26.97 0.80 -10.49
C ALA A 575 28.50 0.64 -10.38
N VAL A 576 28.97 0.42 -9.13
CA VAL A 576 30.40 0.34 -8.80
C VAL A 576 30.69 -0.95 -8.04
N THR A 577 31.72 -1.68 -8.47
CA THR A 577 32.32 -2.73 -7.63
C THR A 577 33.36 -2.09 -6.72
N TYR A 578 33.24 -2.29 -5.41
CA TYR A 578 34.20 -1.77 -4.44
C TYR A 578 35.63 -2.28 -4.71
N GLU A 579 36.59 -1.37 -4.58
CA GLU A 579 38.00 -1.68 -4.45
C GLU A 579 38.65 -0.70 -3.46
N GLU A 580 39.65 -1.13 -2.71
CA GLU A 580 40.34 -0.27 -1.77
C GLU A 580 41.29 0.69 -2.52
N ALA A 581 40.78 1.89 -2.86
CA ALA A 581 41.53 2.92 -3.58
C ALA A 581 42.26 3.90 -2.64
N PHE A 582 41.66 4.24 -1.49
CA PHE A 582 42.22 5.17 -0.51
C PHE A 582 42.05 4.62 0.93
N PRO A 583 43.05 4.77 1.81
CA PRO A 583 42.96 4.27 3.19
C PRO A 583 41.85 4.89 4.05
N ASP A 584 41.40 6.11 3.73
CA ASP A 584 40.33 6.84 4.43
C ASP A 584 38.95 6.70 3.76
N VAL A 585 38.80 5.72 2.87
CA VAL A 585 37.55 5.44 2.14
C VAL A 585 37.20 3.95 2.33
N PRO A 586 36.66 3.56 3.50
CA PRO A 586 36.26 2.18 3.75
C PRO A 586 35.03 1.80 2.91
N LYS A 587 34.76 0.49 2.85
CA LYS A 587 33.55 -0.04 2.21
C LYS A 587 32.28 0.47 2.91
N ASP A 588 31.18 0.52 2.17
CA ASP A 588 29.82 0.71 2.70
C ASP A 588 29.63 2.06 3.44
N GLN A 589 30.31 3.13 3.00
CA GLN A 589 30.01 4.51 3.43
C GLN A 589 29.18 5.22 2.35
N TRP A 590 28.40 6.24 2.77
CA TRP A 590 27.54 7.03 1.88
C TRP A 590 28.28 7.71 0.70
N TYR A 591 29.60 7.86 0.78
CA TYR A 591 30.45 8.42 -0.28
C TYR A 591 31.28 7.38 -1.03
N THR A 592 31.30 6.10 -0.61
CA THR A 592 32.27 5.10 -1.07
C THR A 592 32.15 4.92 -2.58
N ASP A 593 30.96 4.61 -3.08
CA ASP A 593 30.77 4.33 -4.51
C ASP A 593 31.11 5.54 -5.37
N ALA A 594 30.71 6.74 -4.95
CA ALA A 594 31.04 7.97 -5.65
C ALA A 594 32.55 8.20 -5.77
N ILE A 595 33.30 7.97 -4.68
CA ILE A 595 34.76 8.13 -4.68
C ILE A 595 35.42 7.04 -5.52
N ILE A 596 35.01 5.77 -5.38
CA ILE A 596 35.58 4.67 -6.17
C ILE A 596 35.28 4.84 -7.65
N TRP A 597 34.06 5.24 -8.02
CA TRP A 597 33.70 5.59 -9.40
C TRP A 597 34.57 6.71 -9.94
N ALA A 598 34.71 7.80 -9.19
CA ALA A 598 35.48 8.95 -9.61
C ALA A 598 36.96 8.59 -9.78
N TYR A 599 37.49 7.71 -8.93
CA TYR A 599 38.87 7.21 -9.03
C TYR A 599 39.06 6.34 -10.28
N LYS A 600 38.18 5.35 -10.50
CA LYS A 600 38.21 4.45 -11.67
C LYS A 600 38.06 5.18 -13.01
N ASN A 601 37.43 6.36 -13.00
CA ASN A 601 37.22 7.18 -14.18
C ASN A 601 38.24 8.32 -14.33
N ASP A 602 39.32 8.31 -13.56
CA ASP A 602 40.38 9.33 -13.57
C ASP A 602 39.87 10.76 -13.26
N VAL A 603 38.71 10.87 -12.60
CA VAL A 603 38.12 12.15 -12.16
C VAL A 603 38.84 12.67 -10.91
N ILE A 604 39.25 11.77 -10.02
CA ILE A 604 40.01 12.08 -8.80
C ILE A 604 41.31 11.29 -8.72
N THR A 605 42.26 11.81 -7.93
CA THR A 605 43.57 11.17 -7.69
C THR A 605 43.93 11.04 -6.21
N GLY A 606 43.11 11.61 -5.30
CA GLY A 606 43.49 11.82 -3.90
C GLY A 606 44.68 12.76 -3.73
N TYR A 607 45.21 12.82 -2.51
CA TYR A 607 46.44 13.53 -2.17
C TYR A 607 47.65 12.62 -2.41
N THR A 608 48.54 13.04 -3.29
CA THR A 608 49.70 12.23 -3.71
C THR A 608 50.77 12.07 -2.64
N ASP A 609 50.77 12.91 -1.61
CA ASP A 609 51.75 12.89 -0.53
C ASP A 609 51.36 11.94 0.62
N SER A 610 50.07 11.85 0.94
CA SER A 610 49.54 11.00 2.01
C SER A 610 48.90 9.70 1.50
N GLY A 611 48.50 9.66 0.23
CA GLY A 611 47.70 8.56 -0.35
C GLY A 611 46.24 8.57 0.10
N LEU A 612 45.80 9.57 0.85
CA LEU A 612 44.42 9.72 1.32
C LEU A 612 43.56 10.45 0.27
N PHE A 613 42.26 10.29 0.35
CA PHE A 613 41.32 11.13 -0.39
C PHE A 613 41.04 12.46 0.31
N GLY A 614 40.98 12.47 1.64
CA GLY A 614 40.60 13.61 2.47
C GLY A 614 39.09 13.78 2.58
N THR A 615 38.34 12.73 2.92
CA THR A 615 36.86 12.71 2.87
C THR A 615 36.19 13.87 3.62
N ALA A 616 36.72 14.24 4.78
CA ALA A 616 36.20 15.30 5.66
C ALA A 616 36.83 16.70 5.45
N ASP A 617 37.80 16.83 4.54
CA ASP A 617 38.43 18.12 4.27
C ASP A 617 37.49 19.00 3.43
N GLU A 618 37.58 20.31 3.64
CA GLU A 618 36.90 21.28 2.79
C GLU A 618 37.53 21.30 1.40
N ILE A 619 36.68 21.34 0.36
CA ILE A 619 37.15 21.40 -1.02
C ILE A 619 37.40 22.85 -1.43
N THR A 620 38.60 23.10 -1.98
CA THR A 620 38.93 24.40 -2.54
C THR A 620 38.35 24.56 -3.95
N ARG A 621 38.16 25.81 -4.39
CA ARG A 621 37.65 26.12 -5.73
C ARG A 621 38.49 25.48 -6.83
N GLU A 622 39.82 25.51 -6.72
CA GLU A 622 40.70 24.91 -7.73
C GLU A 622 40.64 23.38 -7.77
N GLN A 623 40.43 22.72 -6.63
CA GLN A 623 40.25 21.26 -6.56
C GLN A 623 38.93 20.84 -7.20
N MET A 624 37.84 21.55 -6.87
CA MET A 624 36.51 21.32 -7.43
C MET A 624 36.54 21.43 -8.96
N VAL A 625 37.09 22.52 -9.50
CA VAL A 625 37.21 22.73 -10.95
C VAL A 625 38.10 21.69 -11.60
N THR A 626 39.18 21.27 -10.94
CA THR A 626 40.06 20.23 -11.48
C THR A 626 39.33 18.89 -11.63
N MET A 627 38.48 18.52 -10.66
CA MET A 627 37.64 17.33 -10.75
C MET A 627 36.62 17.45 -11.90
N MET A 628 35.93 18.59 -12.01
CA MET A 628 34.98 18.83 -13.11
C MET A 628 35.66 18.80 -14.49
N TYR A 629 36.85 19.37 -14.62
CA TYR A 629 37.62 19.36 -15.87
C TYR A 629 38.01 17.95 -16.31
N ARG A 630 38.40 17.09 -15.36
CA ARG A 630 38.71 15.68 -15.64
C ARG A 630 37.45 14.90 -16.04
N TYR A 631 36.34 15.12 -15.33
CA TYR A 631 35.04 14.57 -15.69
C TYR A 631 34.61 14.99 -17.11
N ALA A 632 34.74 16.28 -17.45
CA ALA A 632 34.46 16.80 -18.78
C ALA A 632 35.29 16.10 -19.86
N LYS A 633 36.62 15.99 -19.65
CA LYS A 633 37.53 15.27 -20.54
C LYS A 633 37.13 13.81 -20.75
N LYS A 634 36.74 13.12 -19.69
CA LYS A 634 36.34 11.71 -19.74
C LYS A 634 35.09 11.52 -20.61
N ASN A 635 34.15 12.44 -20.54
CA ASN A 635 32.89 12.42 -21.30
C ASN A 635 33.01 13.05 -22.70
N GLY A 636 34.22 13.37 -23.17
CA GLY A 636 34.43 13.96 -24.49
C GLY A 636 33.96 15.42 -24.62
N ILE A 637 33.64 16.09 -23.51
CA ILE A 637 33.24 17.49 -23.50
C ILE A 637 34.45 18.36 -23.84
N GLY A 638 34.24 19.36 -24.70
CA GLY A 638 35.29 20.26 -25.19
C GLY A 638 36.04 20.94 -24.03
N THR A 639 37.36 20.75 -23.96
CA THR A 639 38.25 21.31 -22.93
C THR A 639 39.51 21.95 -23.50
N SER A 640 39.51 22.23 -24.81
CA SER A 640 40.68 22.69 -25.58
C SER A 640 40.90 24.21 -25.54
N THR A 641 39.92 24.98 -25.06
CA THR A 641 39.98 26.45 -24.95
C THR A 641 40.73 26.89 -23.70
N SER A 642 41.61 27.89 -23.82
CA SER A 642 42.31 28.46 -22.65
C SER A 642 42.51 29.97 -22.79
N ALA A 643 41.91 30.73 -21.87
CA ALA A 643 42.16 32.14 -21.65
C ALA A 643 43.39 32.37 -20.75
N SER A 644 43.90 33.60 -20.73
CA SER A 644 44.83 34.00 -19.67
C SER A 644 44.04 34.29 -18.39
N LEU A 645 44.62 33.97 -17.24
CA LEU A 645 44.08 34.35 -15.92
C LEU A 645 44.54 35.74 -15.47
N ASP A 646 45.34 36.45 -16.27
CA ASP A 646 45.90 37.77 -15.93
C ASP A 646 44.83 38.85 -15.68
N SER A 647 43.58 38.62 -16.09
CA SER A 647 42.44 39.49 -15.78
C SER A 647 42.00 39.39 -14.31
N PHE A 648 42.45 38.38 -13.57
CA PHE A 648 42.17 38.19 -12.15
C PHE A 648 43.41 38.56 -11.33
N PRO A 649 43.30 39.44 -10.31
CA PRO A 649 44.46 39.88 -9.52
C PRO A 649 45.23 38.75 -8.84
N ASP A 650 44.55 37.65 -8.49
CA ASP A 650 45.11 36.44 -7.88
C ASP A 650 45.29 35.29 -8.89
N GLY A 651 45.15 35.52 -10.20
CA GLY A 651 45.28 34.48 -11.22
C GLY A 651 46.63 33.77 -11.23
N GLN A 652 47.69 34.44 -10.78
CA GLN A 652 49.04 33.86 -10.64
C GLN A 652 49.19 32.95 -9.42
N SER A 653 48.24 32.98 -8.48
CA SER A 653 48.23 32.15 -7.26
C SER A 653 47.63 30.77 -7.49
N VAL A 654 47.00 30.52 -8.66
CA VAL A 654 46.45 29.20 -9.02
C VAL A 654 47.56 28.17 -9.08
N THR A 655 47.35 27.01 -8.44
CA THR A 655 48.38 25.98 -8.42
C THR A 655 48.61 25.38 -9.81
N ALA A 656 49.86 25.03 -10.12
CA ALA A 656 50.25 24.51 -11.43
C ALA A 656 49.42 23.31 -11.90
N TYR A 657 48.99 22.43 -10.99
CA TYR A 657 48.16 21.25 -11.35
C TYR A 657 46.73 21.62 -11.77
N ALA A 658 46.21 22.76 -11.30
CA ALA A 658 44.85 23.23 -11.57
C ALA A 658 44.81 24.28 -12.68
N LEU A 659 45.96 24.76 -13.16
CA LEU A 659 46.06 25.91 -14.08
C LEU A 659 45.23 25.73 -15.34
N ASP A 660 45.32 24.57 -16.01
CA ASP A 660 44.57 24.32 -17.23
C ASP A 660 43.07 24.19 -16.97
N ALA A 661 42.68 23.56 -15.86
CA ALA A 661 41.29 23.42 -15.45
C ALA A 661 40.66 24.79 -15.13
N MET A 662 41.38 25.66 -14.40
CA MET A 662 40.93 27.01 -14.08
C MET A 662 40.84 27.90 -15.32
N LYS A 663 41.80 27.81 -16.24
CA LYS A 663 41.73 28.53 -17.52
C LYS A 663 40.51 28.10 -18.34
N TRP A 664 40.26 26.80 -18.44
CA TRP A 664 39.08 26.27 -19.10
C TRP A 664 37.80 26.80 -18.45
N ALA A 665 37.64 26.64 -17.13
CA ALA A 665 36.45 27.05 -16.41
C ALA A 665 36.17 28.56 -16.52
N VAL A 666 37.22 29.39 -16.53
CA VAL A 666 37.09 30.84 -16.77
C VAL A 666 36.67 31.14 -18.20
N THR A 667 37.27 30.45 -19.19
CA THR A 667 36.97 30.67 -20.61
C THR A 667 35.51 30.37 -20.92
N GLU A 668 35.01 29.25 -20.39
CA GLU A 668 33.64 28.79 -20.61
C GLU A 668 32.63 29.37 -19.61
N LYS A 669 33.07 30.35 -18.79
CA LYS A 669 32.25 31.06 -17.80
C LYS A 669 31.61 30.16 -16.73
N ILE A 670 32.14 28.96 -16.53
CA ILE A 670 31.83 28.05 -15.43
C ILE A 670 32.22 28.71 -14.10
N ILE A 671 33.41 29.35 -14.05
CA ILE A 671 33.82 30.24 -12.96
C ILE A 671 34.04 31.66 -13.49
N GLN A 672 33.56 32.67 -12.77
CA GLN A 672 33.64 34.09 -13.18
C GLN A 672 34.28 35.01 -12.11
N GLY A 673 34.96 34.43 -11.12
CA GLY A 673 35.45 35.13 -9.93
C GLY A 673 34.38 35.28 -8.83
N ASP A 674 34.68 36.05 -7.78
CA ASP A 674 33.79 36.26 -6.63
C ASP A 674 32.71 37.35 -6.83
N GLY A 675 32.68 37.98 -8.01
CA GLY A 675 31.71 39.01 -8.38
C GLY A 675 31.81 40.33 -7.60
N THR A 676 32.66 40.42 -6.58
CA THR A 676 32.75 41.58 -5.67
C THR A 676 34.12 42.25 -5.73
N THR A 677 35.19 41.48 -5.66
CA THR A 677 36.57 41.97 -5.72
C THR A 677 37.28 41.60 -7.02
N GLY A 678 36.67 40.71 -7.81
CA GLY A 678 37.23 40.22 -9.07
C GLY A 678 38.33 39.18 -8.87
N LEU A 679 38.40 38.55 -7.70
CA LEU A 679 39.35 37.48 -7.37
C LEU A 679 38.78 36.11 -7.77
N LEU A 680 39.65 35.17 -8.14
CA LEU A 680 39.28 33.75 -8.35
C LEU A 680 39.10 33.00 -7.04
N ASN A 681 39.84 33.42 -6.01
CA ASN A 681 39.90 32.80 -4.68
C ASN A 681 40.20 31.29 -4.75
N ALA A 682 41.14 30.90 -5.63
CA ALA A 682 41.41 29.50 -5.98
C ALA A 682 41.63 28.57 -4.77
N TRP A 683 42.30 29.08 -3.73
CA TRP A 683 42.64 28.34 -2.50
C TRP A 683 41.55 28.36 -1.43
N ASN A 684 40.49 29.16 -1.60
CA ASN A 684 39.43 29.24 -0.62
C ASN A 684 38.48 28.04 -0.78
N SER A 685 37.95 27.56 0.34
CA SER A 685 36.83 26.63 0.36
C SER A 685 35.62 27.24 -0.34
N ILE A 686 34.90 26.42 -1.10
CA ILE A 686 33.65 26.83 -1.77
C ILE A 686 32.44 26.40 -0.94
N ASN A 687 31.42 27.25 -0.86
CA ASN A 687 30.18 26.90 -0.19
C ASN A 687 29.17 26.21 -1.12
N ARG A 688 28.09 25.70 -0.53
CA ARG A 688 27.04 24.94 -1.24
C ARG A 688 26.29 25.78 -2.28
N ALA A 689 25.96 27.04 -1.97
CA ALA A 689 25.30 27.95 -2.92
C ALA A 689 26.16 28.25 -4.14
N GLU A 690 27.45 28.55 -3.93
CA GLU A 690 28.41 28.75 -5.02
C GLU A 690 28.63 27.49 -5.83
N THR A 691 28.65 26.33 -5.19
CA THR A 691 28.82 25.03 -5.88
C THR A 691 27.63 24.76 -6.81
N ALA A 692 26.39 24.97 -6.35
CA ALA A 692 25.20 24.82 -7.17
C ALA A 692 25.26 25.73 -8.41
N ALA A 693 25.67 26.99 -8.23
CA ALA A 693 25.82 27.94 -9.33
C ALA A 693 26.91 27.55 -10.34
N VAL A 694 28.02 26.95 -9.89
CA VAL A 694 29.11 26.50 -10.77
C VAL A 694 28.71 25.24 -11.54
N LEU A 695 28.01 24.30 -10.89
CA LEU A 695 27.52 23.08 -11.53
C LEU A 695 26.45 23.37 -12.57
N ASP A 696 25.49 24.24 -12.27
CA ASP A 696 24.45 24.66 -13.20
C ASP A 696 25.03 25.24 -14.50
N ARG A 697 26.05 26.10 -14.37
CA ARG A 697 26.78 26.65 -15.53
C ARG A 697 27.56 25.59 -16.30
N TYR A 698 28.14 24.63 -15.60
CA TYR A 698 28.82 23.51 -16.24
C TYR A 698 27.86 22.63 -17.05
N ILE A 699 26.69 22.31 -16.48
CA ILE A 699 25.66 21.53 -17.15
C ILE A 699 25.15 22.28 -18.38
N THR A 700 24.82 23.57 -18.23
CA THR A 700 24.42 24.44 -19.35
C THR A 700 25.47 24.47 -20.47
N TYR A 701 26.76 24.55 -20.11
CA TYR A 701 27.86 24.50 -21.07
C TYR A 701 27.96 23.13 -21.76
N SER A 702 27.85 22.04 -21.01
CA SER A 702 27.90 20.67 -21.52
C SER A 702 26.75 20.40 -22.50
N ASP A 703 25.53 20.79 -22.12
CA ASP A 703 24.31 20.59 -22.92
C ASP A 703 24.36 21.38 -24.23
N ALA A 704 25.02 22.54 -24.25
CA ALA A 704 25.20 23.33 -25.48
C ALA A 704 26.17 22.72 -26.49
N LEU A 705 26.94 21.68 -26.10
CA LEU A 705 27.92 21.00 -26.95
C LEU A 705 27.46 19.63 -27.44
N ASN A 706 26.44 19.06 -26.81
CA ASN A 706 25.77 17.82 -27.23
C ASN A 706 24.62 18.15 -28.19
#